data_AF-A0A553BI92-F1
#
_entry.id   AF-A0A553BI92-F1
#
_cell.length_a   1.000
_cell.length_b   1.000
_cell.length_c   1.000
_cell.angle_alpha   90.00
_cell.angle_beta   90.00
_cell.angle_gamma   90.00
#
_symmetry.space_group_name_H-M   'P 1'
#
loop_
_entity.id
_entity.type
_entity.pdbx_description
1 polymer ?
#
loop_
_entity_poly.entity_id
_entity_poly.type
_entity_poly.pdbx_seq_one_letter_code
_entity_poly.pdbx_strand_id
1 'polypeptide(L)'
;MQNSEIKTTCSYCGVGCGIIVTNDSKNGVIVTGDKDHPVSKGMLCSKGMNLHYVVNDTSDRILYPEMRWSKSHPMERVSWDTALDRAAAVFTSIIKKHGPDSVGFYISGQCLTEEYYLVNKLVKGFLKTNNIDTNSRLCMSSAVAGYKKTFGEDSVPIAYDDIELADTFLITGANPSWCHPILFRRIEQHKEKNPKVKIIVIDPRKTDSALAADLHLQIIPGTDIILYHALAKRLIEKGYADNDFIKNHTENFKLYKDLVLSSSLEKASKLCGIPLNDIKLAADIIGKAKGFLSLWAMGLNQSAIGVDKNTALLNLSLLTGQVGKPGSGPFSLTGQPNAMGGREVGGMANLLAVHKELNNPVHRKEVADFWGVEDISEKPGLTATEMFDALESGKMKAIWVICTNPMVSLPDSRRVEKALANAKFVIVQDISHNADTSKFADLLLPAAGWLEKEGTMTNSERRISYLPKGINAPGEALSDVEILTRFAKKMNFNGFNFNNTEDIYKEHCLMTKNTNIDISFLNYNRLKNEGTFQWPVPDYGHPGTPRLFTDKKFYTPSQKAIFNIPTAIENTSEQPNDTFPYILTTGRIRDQWHTMTRTGKVSRLMTHIPSPVLEINPIDAYKASINNGDIVVVTSKNGTVRIKAKVSDTIREGVVFLPMHWGKQLENDLNRTNNLTNTLVDPVSKEPDFKFTTVAVAKYVKPFEKIAVVGAGAAAFRFIQNYREINTTDEIIVFSNEENPFYNRVLLPEYVTAELSWEQLLKIKDEALSKLNITMKSGVSIDNINTKENIILDSDGTTHTFDSLILATGSRPFIPENAQLHLPGRFTIRKKEDADRLKNYLDDTNLVPEEQHVVIVGGGLLGLELAAALKHKKVKITIVQRASRLMERQLDRISSKLLAEEVQLRDIQIYFDNEVSTVFDTDNANEIEIALKSGRIITANAIVYTIGTIPNIELAKESGISCGRGVKVNQYLQSSNPNIFAIGEIAEFNNQLFGITSAAEEQADVLANFMAGDISSFYKGSVLMNILKLEDINLCSIGEIEIPDNDDSYEEIVFADLGKRYYKKCIVKNDLLIGAILMGDKSEFAEFKTMIESKIELADKRNTLLRGSSNAKPVLGKLVCSCSQVGQGNIEEAIKGGVTNFTELCRTTGAGLGCGSCKTEVKEILSKCK
;
A
#
# COMPACT_ATOMS: atom_id res chain seq x y z
N MET A 1 -20.96 -23.67 13.98
CA MET A 1 -19.85 -24.45 13.38
C MET A 1 -18.51 -23.89 13.91
N GLN A 2 -18.29 -23.91 15.22
CA GLN A 2 -16.99 -23.55 15.79
C GLN A 2 -16.09 -24.81 15.74
N ASN A 3 -14.85 -24.66 15.25
CA ASN A 3 -13.80 -25.69 15.13
C ASN A 3 -13.75 -26.58 13.86
N SER A 4 -14.34 -26.21 12.72
CA SER A 4 -14.03 -26.91 11.45
C SER A 4 -12.77 -26.33 10.79
N GLU A 5 -11.72 -27.13 10.67
CA GLU A 5 -10.58 -26.82 9.80
C GLU A 5 -10.98 -26.94 8.33
N ILE A 6 -10.62 -25.95 7.52
CA ILE A 6 -10.93 -25.91 6.10
C ILE A 6 -9.62 -25.87 5.31
N LYS A 7 -9.38 -26.89 4.49
CA LYS A 7 -8.24 -26.94 3.57
C LYS A 7 -8.59 -26.23 2.26
N THR A 8 -7.74 -25.31 1.83
CA THR A 8 -7.94 -24.49 0.62
C THR A 8 -6.58 -24.08 0.04
N THR A 9 -6.57 -23.27 -1.02
CA THR A 9 -5.34 -22.74 -1.63
C THR A 9 -5.30 -21.21 -1.65
N CYS A 10 -4.07 -20.68 -1.64
CA CYS A 10 -3.80 -19.25 -1.70
C CYS A 10 -4.27 -18.63 -3.03
N SER A 11 -5.00 -17.53 -2.96
CA SER A 11 -5.59 -16.82 -4.11
C SER A 11 -4.76 -15.61 -4.59
N TYR A 12 -3.42 -15.67 -4.48
CA TYR A 12 -2.51 -14.60 -4.95
C TYR A 12 -1.72 -15.00 -6.20
N CYS A 13 -0.48 -15.49 -6.07
CA CYS A 13 0.34 -15.87 -7.22
C CYS A 13 -0.05 -17.25 -7.79
N GLY A 14 0.35 -17.55 -9.02
CA GLY A 14 0.14 -18.84 -9.70
C GLY A 14 0.84 -20.07 -9.09
N VAL A 15 1.33 -20.01 -7.85
CA VAL A 15 1.96 -21.15 -7.18
C VAL A 15 0.93 -22.15 -6.68
N GLY A 16 -0.18 -21.71 -6.07
CA GLY A 16 -1.17 -22.61 -5.47
C GLY A 16 -0.71 -23.22 -4.13
N CYS A 17 -0.29 -22.38 -3.18
CA CYS A 17 0.12 -22.84 -1.84
C CYS A 17 -1.10 -23.31 -1.03
N GLY A 18 -0.99 -24.44 -0.33
CA GLY A 18 -2.03 -24.96 0.55
C GLY A 18 -2.14 -24.20 1.87
N ILE A 19 -3.36 -23.94 2.30
CA ILE A 19 -3.73 -23.17 3.50
C ILE A 19 -4.73 -23.99 4.31
N ILE A 20 -4.55 -24.00 5.63
CA ILE A 20 -5.56 -24.41 6.60
C ILE A 20 -6.19 -23.14 7.18
N VAL A 21 -7.52 -23.08 7.13
CA VAL A 21 -8.32 -22.00 7.68
C VAL A 21 -9.05 -22.53 8.91
N THR A 22 -8.98 -21.77 10.00
CA THR A 22 -9.75 -22.01 11.22
C THR A 22 -10.64 -20.81 11.50
N ASN A 23 -11.93 -21.03 11.73
CA ASN A 23 -12.83 -19.98 12.19
C ASN A 23 -12.46 -19.61 13.63
N ASP A 24 -12.33 -18.31 13.92
CA ASP A 24 -12.13 -17.83 15.28
C ASP A 24 -13.46 -17.73 16.05
N SER A 25 -13.38 -17.39 17.34
CA SER A 25 -14.55 -17.26 18.22
C SER A 25 -15.47 -16.08 17.89
N LYS A 26 -15.03 -15.15 17.06
CA LYS A 26 -15.71 -13.89 16.69
C LYS A 26 -16.18 -13.85 15.22
N ASN A 27 -16.33 -15.02 14.57
CA ASN A 27 -16.69 -15.16 13.15
C ASN A 27 -15.65 -14.64 12.15
N GLY A 28 -14.42 -14.36 12.58
CA GLY A 28 -13.28 -14.15 11.70
C GLY A 28 -12.59 -15.46 11.33
N VAL A 29 -11.58 -15.38 10.47
CA VAL A 29 -10.74 -16.51 10.08
C VAL A 29 -9.29 -16.30 10.50
N ILE A 30 -8.58 -17.40 10.73
CA ILE A 30 -7.12 -17.45 10.90
C ILE A 30 -6.57 -18.41 9.85
N VAL A 31 -5.37 -18.12 9.33
CA VAL A 31 -4.71 -18.95 8.31
C VAL A 31 -3.37 -19.49 8.80
N THR A 32 -3.10 -20.75 8.46
CA THR A 32 -1.79 -21.40 8.59
C THR A 32 -1.47 -22.18 7.31
N GLY A 33 -0.20 -22.55 7.10
CA GLY A 33 0.18 -23.35 5.95
C GLY A 33 -0.18 -24.82 6.11
N ASP A 34 -0.79 -25.43 5.09
CA ASP A 34 -1.05 -26.87 5.07
C ASP A 34 0.25 -27.65 4.84
N LYS A 35 0.70 -28.37 5.88
CA LYS A 35 1.93 -29.17 5.87
C LYS A 35 1.86 -30.33 4.88
N ASP A 36 0.65 -30.84 4.61
CA ASP A 36 0.44 -32.00 3.74
C ASP A 36 0.27 -31.60 2.27
N HIS A 37 0.11 -30.31 1.97
CA HIS A 37 -0.12 -29.86 0.61
C HIS A 37 1.16 -30.00 -0.25
N PRO A 38 1.10 -30.67 -1.42
CA PRO A 38 2.30 -31.08 -2.17
C PRO A 38 3.13 -29.91 -2.70
N VAL A 39 2.48 -28.79 -3.01
CA VAL A 39 3.13 -27.60 -3.57
C VAL A 39 4.00 -26.88 -2.54
N SER A 40 3.42 -26.51 -1.40
CA SER A 40 4.00 -25.57 -0.44
C SER A 40 4.57 -26.24 0.81
N LYS A 41 4.13 -27.47 1.14
CA LYS A 41 4.66 -28.25 2.28
C LYS A 41 4.66 -27.43 3.59
N GLY A 42 3.56 -26.73 3.86
CA GLY A 42 3.39 -25.87 5.05
C GLY A 42 3.98 -24.46 4.94
N MET A 43 4.72 -24.13 3.88
CA MET A 43 5.31 -22.79 3.72
C MET A 43 4.32 -21.79 3.13
N LEU A 44 4.28 -20.58 3.67
CA LEU A 44 3.55 -19.44 3.11
C LEU A 44 4.46 -18.21 3.06
N CYS A 45 4.26 -17.34 2.06
CA CYS A 45 4.93 -16.05 1.99
C CYS A 45 4.21 -15.00 2.85
N SER A 46 4.79 -13.80 2.99
CA SER A 46 4.18 -12.68 3.74
C SER A 46 2.71 -12.43 3.35
N LYS A 47 2.39 -12.42 2.05
CA LYS A 47 1.02 -12.25 1.56
C LYS A 47 0.10 -13.40 2.00
N GLY A 48 0.56 -14.64 1.89
CA GLY A 48 -0.23 -15.82 2.26
C GLY A 48 -0.51 -15.91 3.76
N MET A 49 0.48 -15.61 4.60
CA MET A 49 0.34 -15.61 6.06
C MET A 49 -0.65 -14.55 6.58
N ASN A 50 -0.74 -13.42 5.89
CA ASN A 50 -1.61 -12.30 6.28
C ASN A 50 -2.93 -12.27 5.51
N LEU A 51 -3.28 -13.34 4.77
CA LEU A 51 -4.50 -13.39 3.97
C LEU A 51 -5.77 -13.27 4.82
N HIS A 52 -5.74 -13.76 6.07
CA HIS A 52 -6.85 -13.64 6.99
C HIS A 52 -7.22 -12.17 7.32
N TYR A 53 -6.24 -11.27 7.48
CA TYR A 53 -6.52 -9.85 7.69
C TYR A 53 -7.28 -9.22 6.51
N VAL A 54 -7.01 -9.67 5.28
CA VAL A 54 -7.75 -9.21 4.09
C VAL A 54 -9.19 -9.68 4.08
N VAL A 55 -9.47 -10.88 4.60
CA VAL A 55 -10.82 -11.45 4.65
C VAL A 55 -11.62 -10.84 5.79
N ASN A 56 -10.99 -10.67 6.95
CA ASN A 56 -11.62 -10.12 8.15
C ASN A 56 -11.88 -8.61 8.04
N ASP A 57 -11.07 -7.87 7.27
CA ASP A 57 -11.32 -6.45 6.99
C ASP A 57 -12.37 -6.28 5.87
N THR A 58 -13.59 -5.95 6.29
CA THR A 58 -14.72 -5.70 5.39
C THR A 58 -15.02 -4.20 5.17
N SER A 59 -14.13 -3.30 5.62
CA SER A 59 -14.40 -1.85 5.68
C SER A 59 -14.68 -1.18 4.33
N ASP A 60 -14.21 -1.74 3.23
CA ASP A 60 -14.39 -1.23 1.86
C ASP A 60 -15.17 -2.21 0.96
N ARG A 61 -15.77 -3.26 1.53
CA ARG A 61 -16.48 -4.27 0.76
C ARG A 61 -17.70 -3.66 0.09
N ILE A 62 -17.92 -4.03 -1.17
CA ILE A 62 -19.18 -3.74 -1.86
C ILE A 62 -20.22 -4.71 -1.30
N LEU A 63 -21.26 -4.19 -0.67
CA LEU A 63 -22.26 -4.98 0.06
C LEU A 63 -23.55 -5.20 -0.73
N TYR A 64 -23.90 -4.29 -1.63
CA TYR A 64 -25.17 -4.29 -2.37
C TYR A 64 -24.92 -3.89 -3.83
N PRO A 65 -25.79 -4.31 -4.77
CA PRO A 65 -25.77 -3.75 -6.11
C PRO A 65 -25.99 -2.24 -6.05
N GLU A 66 -25.18 -1.49 -6.80
CA GLU A 66 -25.30 -0.04 -6.89
C GLU A 66 -25.36 0.39 -8.35
N MET A 67 -26.14 1.42 -8.66
CA MET A 67 -26.39 1.82 -10.03
C MET A 67 -26.48 3.33 -10.19
N ARG A 68 -26.00 3.83 -11.33
CA ARG A 68 -26.27 5.18 -11.83
C ARG A 68 -27.33 5.11 -12.92
N TRP A 69 -28.43 5.85 -12.75
CA TRP A 69 -29.48 5.93 -13.78
C TRP A 69 -29.02 6.70 -15.04
N SER A 70 -28.08 7.61 -14.88
CA SER A 70 -27.33 8.33 -15.94
C SER A 70 -25.95 8.69 -15.40
N LYS A 71 -24.98 8.99 -16.27
CA LYS A 71 -23.61 9.37 -15.88
C LYS A 71 -23.54 10.57 -14.94
N SER A 72 -24.53 11.46 -14.99
CA SER A 72 -24.62 12.64 -14.10
C SER A 72 -25.32 12.37 -12.77
N HIS A 73 -25.98 11.21 -12.61
CA HIS A 73 -26.66 10.86 -11.36
C HIS A 73 -25.67 10.26 -10.34
N PRO A 74 -25.93 10.42 -9.03
CA PRO A 74 -25.20 9.70 -8.00
C PRO A 74 -25.38 8.19 -8.16
N MET A 75 -24.46 7.43 -7.56
CA MET A 75 -24.58 5.98 -7.42
C MET A 75 -25.58 5.68 -6.29
N GLU A 76 -26.55 4.81 -6.54
CA GLU A 76 -27.59 4.46 -5.57
C GLU A 76 -27.69 2.95 -5.38
N ARG A 77 -27.96 2.48 -4.15
CA ARG A 77 -28.26 1.07 -3.88
C ARG A 77 -29.53 0.65 -4.62
N VAL A 78 -29.49 -0.51 -5.26
CA VAL A 78 -30.64 -1.15 -5.92
C VAL A 78 -30.74 -2.63 -5.57
N SER A 79 -31.87 -3.27 -5.88
CA SER A 79 -32.01 -4.71 -5.73
C SER A 79 -31.25 -5.45 -6.85
N TRP A 80 -30.89 -6.72 -6.59
CA TRP A 80 -30.30 -7.60 -7.59
C TRP A 80 -31.15 -7.75 -8.86
N ASP A 81 -32.48 -7.87 -8.71
CA ASP A 81 -33.38 -7.98 -9.86
C ASP A 81 -33.35 -6.72 -10.71
N THR A 82 -33.46 -5.53 -10.10
CA THR A 82 -33.38 -4.26 -10.81
C THR A 82 -32.04 -4.09 -11.53
N ALA A 83 -30.93 -4.42 -10.86
CA ALA A 83 -29.58 -4.37 -11.43
C ALA A 83 -29.45 -5.25 -12.68
N LEU A 84 -29.86 -6.52 -12.59
CA LEU A 84 -29.70 -7.48 -13.68
C LEU A 84 -30.72 -7.29 -14.80
N ASP A 85 -31.95 -6.86 -14.49
CA ASP A 85 -32.95 -6.46 -15.48
C ASP A 85 -32.42 -5.29 -16.32
N ARG A 86 -31.80 -4.29 -15.67
CA ARG A 86 -31.18 -3.17 -16.36
C ARG A 86 -30.02 -3.63 -17.24
N ALA A 87 -29.10 -4.44 -16.70
CA ALA A 87 -27.96 -4.95 -17.45
C ALA A 87 -28.41 -5.70 -18.70
N ALA A 88 -29.37 -6.63 -18.56
CA ALA A 88 -29.90 -7.43 -19.66
C ALA A 88 -30.61 -6.57 -20.71
N ALA A 89 -31.43 -5.61 -20.28
CA ALA A 89 -32.13 -4.69 -21.19
C ALA A 89 -31.15 -3.81 -21.98
N VAL A 90 -30.11 -3.28 -21.33
CA VAL A 90 -29.09 -2.44 -21.99
C VAL A 90 -28.25 -3.26 -22.98
N PHE A 91 -27.77 -4.44 -22.57
CA PHE A 91 -27.03 -5.34 -23.46
C PHE A 91 -27.87 -5.73 -24.68
N THR A 92 -29.11 -6.16 -24.47
CA THR A 92 -30.05 -6.52 -25.56
C THR A 92 -30.25 -5.36 -26.53
N SER A 93 -30.47 -4.13 -26.01
CA SER A 93 -30.66 -2.93 -26.83
C SER A 93 -29.42 -2.58 -27.64
N ILE A 94 -28.25 -2.61 -27.00
CA ILE A 94 -26.95 -2.32 -27.64
C ILE A 94 -26.67 -3.34 -28.74
N ILE A 95 -26.78 -4.63 -28.45
CA ILE A 95 -26.53 -5.72 -29.40
C ILE A 95 -27.50 -5.63 -30.58
N LYS A 96 -28.79 -5.40 -30.33
CA LYS A 96 -29.79 -5.24 -31.39
C LYS A 96 -29.48 -4.06 -32.32
N LYS A 97 -28.96 -2.96 -31.78
CA LYS A 97 -28.69 -1.73 -32.54
C LYS A 97 -27.32 -1.72 -33.23
N HIS A 98 -26.31 -2.32 -32.62
CA HIS A 98 -24.91 -2.17 -33.02
C HIS A 98 -24.20 -3.50 -33.32
N GLY A 99 -24.89 -4.63 -33.20
CA GLY A 99 -24.34 -5.97 -33.37
C GLY A 99 -23.67 -6.51 -32.10
N PRO A 100 -23.37 -7.82 -32.06
CA PRO A 100 -22.85 -8.48 -30.86
C PRO A 100 -21.45 -7.97 -30.44
N ASP A 101 -20.61 -7.58 -31.40
CA ASP A 101 -19.26 -7.05 -31.14
C ASP A 101 -19.26 -5.63 -30.52
N SER A 102 -20.44 -5.08 -30.22
CA SER A 102 -20.58 -3.79 -29.53
C SER A 102 -20.56 -3.91 -28.00
N VAL A 103 -20.49 -5.13 -27.46
CA VAL A 103 -20.28 -5.41 -26.03
C VAL A 103 -19.03 -6.26 -25.83
N GLY A 104 -18.45 -6.23 -24.63
CA GLY A 104 -17.29 -7.05 -24.30
C GLY A 104 -17.11 -7.31 -22.80
N PHE A 105 -16.33 -8.34 -22.47
CA PHE A 105 -16.02 -8.76 -21.11
C PHE A 105 -14.51 -8.72 -20.88
N TYR A 106 -14.08 -7.97 -19.86
CA TYR A 106 -12.69 -7.93 -19.43
C TYR A 106 -12.56 -8.56 -18.04
N ILE A 107 -12.04 -9.79 -18.00
CA ILE A 107 -12.03 -10.63 -16.80
C ILE A 107 -10.60 -10.90 -16.30
N SER A 108 -10.46 -11.81 -15.33
CA SER A 108 -9.25 -11.90 -14.51
C SER A 108 -8.82 -13.32 -14.26
N GLY A 109 -7.50 -13.58 -14.26
CA GLY A 109 -6.89 -14.84 -13.78
C GLY A 109 -7.11 -15.12 -12.29
N GLN A 110 -7.90 -14.28 -11.61
CA GLN A 110 -8.41 -14.49 -10.26
C GLN A 110 -9.76 -15.23 -10.23
N CYS A 111 -10.48 -15.31 -11.34
CA CYS A 111 -11.73 -16.07 -11.44
C CYS A 111 -11.48 -17.57 -11.22
N LEU A 112 -12.43 -18.25 -10.61
CA LEU A 112 -12.45 -19.71 -10.52
C LEU A 112 -12.73 -20.31 -11.90
N THR A 113 -12.31 -21.55 -12.13
CA THR A 113 -12.41 -22.20 -13.45
C THR A 113 -13.86 -22.27 -13.94
N GLU A 114 -14.81 -22.48 -13.04
CA GLU A 114 -16.25 -22.53 -13.34
C GLU A 114 -16.78 -21.16 -13.80
N GLU A 115 -16.33 -20.08 -13.15
CA GLU A 115 -16.70 -18.70 -13.52
C GLU A 115 -16.16 -18.38 -14.91
N TYR A 116 -14.90 -18.72 -15.13
CA TYR A 116 -14.20 -18.59 -16.40
C TYR A 116 -14.92 -19.32 -17.54
N TYR A 117 -15.32 -20.57 -17.29
CA TYR A 117 -16.07 -21.39 -18.22
C TYR A 117 -17.43 -20.77 -18.55
N LEU A 118 -18.18 -20.31 -17.54
CA LEU A 118 -19.47 -19.65 -17.74
C LEU A 118 -19.36 -18.38 -18.59
N VAL A 119 -18.40 -17.49 -18.31
CA VAL A 119 -18.23 -16.28 -19.10
C VAL A 119 -17.88 -16.64 -20.54
N ASN A 120 -16.99 -17.60 -20.78
CA ASN A 120 -16.64 -18.01 -22.14
C ASN A 120 -17.85 -18.58 -22.91
N LYS A 121 -18.60 -19.50 -22.27
CA LYS A 121 -19.84 -20.07 -22.82
C LYS A 121 -20.86 -18.99 -23.15
N LEU A 122 -21.12 -18.08 -22.21
CA LEU A 122 -22.05 -16.96 -22.35
C LEU A 122 -21.67 -16.04 -23.51
N VAL A 123 -20.41 -15.59 -23.56
CA VAL A 123 -19.97 -14.57 -24.51
C VAL A 123 -19.90 -15.13 -25.94
N LYS A 124 -19.21 -16.26 -26.12
CA LYS A 124 -19.00 -16.83 -27.46
C LYS A 124 -20.20 -17.58 -28.00
N GLY A 125 -20.85 -18.36 -27.14
CA GLY A 125 -21.98 -19.20 -27.55
C GLY A 125 -23.28 -18.42 -27.68
N PHE A 126 -23.62 -17.58 -26.69
CA PHE A 126 -24.97 -17.00 -26.58
C PHE A 126 -25.05 -15.52 -26.95
N LEU A 127 -24.07 -14.70 -26.54
CA LEU A 127 -23.97 -13.30 -27.00
C LEU A 127 -23.43 -13.20 -28.43
N LYS A 128 -22.88 -14.30 -28.97
CA LYS A 128 -22.38 -14.41 -30.35
C LYS A 128 -21.28 -13.39 -30.69
N THR A 129 -20.44 -13.06 -29.70
CA THR A 129 -19.22 -12.28 -29.90
C THR A 129 -18.03 -13.00 -29.27
N ASN A 130 -16.84 -12.81 -29.84
CA ASN A 130 -15.60 -13.29 -29.24
C ASN A 130 -14.92 -12.23 -28.35
N ASN A 131 -15.59 -11.09 -28.08
CA ASN A 131 -15.09 -10.00 -27.23
C ASN A 131 -15.07 -10.38 -25.75
N ILE A 132 -14.22 -11.34 -25.40
CA ILE A 132 -13.83 -11.71 -24.05
C ILE A 132 -12.30 -11.74 -24.01
N ASP A 133 -11.68 -11.00 -23.10
CA ASP A 133 -10.26 -11.16 -22.83
C ASP A 133 -9.98 -11.01 -21.34
N THR A 134 -8.78 -11.39 -20.94
CA THR A 134 -8.40 -11.43 -19.53
C THR A 134 -7.12 -10.65 -19.30
N ASN A 135 -6.87 -10.22 -18.06
CA ASN A 135 -5.55 -9.70 -17.69
C ASN A 135 -4.40 -10.71 -17.87
N SER A 136 -4.68 -12.01 -18.10
CA SER A 136 -3.67 -12.98 -18.53
C SER A 136 -3.08 -12.65 -19.90
N ARG A 137 -3.80 -11.87 -20.74
CA ARG A 137 -3.29 -11.25 -21.97
C ARG A 137 -2.02 -10.46 -21.70
N LEU A 138 -2.01 -9.75 -20.58
CA LEU A 138 -0.94 -8.85 -20.18
C LEU A 138 0.23 -9.59 -19.50
N CYS A 139 0.16 -10.92 -19.38
CA CYS A 139 1.01 -11.68 -18.47
C CYS A 139 1.66 -12.91 -19.13
N MET A 140 0.86 -13.76 -19.78
CA MET A 140 1.33 -15.09 -20.20
C MET A 140 1.13 -15.38 -21.69
N SER A 141 0.43 -14.53 -22.44
CA SER A 141 0.04 -14.84 -23.82
C SER A 141 1.24 -15.12 -24.74
N SER A 142 2.38 -14.48 -24.51
CA SER A 142 3.61 -14.78 -25.25
C SER A 142 4.17 -16.17 -24.94
N ALA A 143 4.10 -16.62 -23.69
CA ALA A 143 4.50 -17.97 -23.30
C ALA A 143 3.55 -19.04 -23.86
N VAL A 144 2.24 -18.78 -23.85
CA VAL A 144 1.22 -19.65 -24.48
C VAL A 144 1.54 -19.88 -25.95
N ALA A 145 1.77 -18.80 -26.69
CA ALA A 145 2.12 -18.88 -28.10
C ALA A 145 3.47 -19.59 -28.32
N GLY A 146 4.45 -19.39 -27.43
CA GLY A 146 5.74 -20.08 -27.45
C GLY A 146 5.61 -21.60 -27.27
N TYR A 147 4.85 -22.05 -26.27
CA TYR A 147 4.56 -23.47 -26.05
C TYR A 147 3.82 -24.07 -27.24
N LYS A 148 2.77 -23.41 -27.73
CA LYS A 148 2.00 -23.89 -28.87
C LYS A 148 2.84 -24.02 -30.14
N LYS A 149 3.70 -23.04 -30.44
CA LYS A 149 4.63 -23.11 -31.59
C LYS A 149 5.68 -24.22 -31.45
N THR A 150 6.05 -24.59 -30.23
CA THR A 150 7.15 -25.54 -29.98
C THR A 150 6.65 -26.98 -29.80
N PHE A 151 5.56 -27.15 -29.04
CA PHE A 151 5.03 -28.44 -28.62
C PHE A 151 3.66 -28.77 -29.25
N GLY A 152 3.07 -27.86 -30.02
CA GLY A 152 1.78 -28.03 -30.70
C GLY A 152 0.58 -27.48 -29.91
N GLU A 153 0.71 -27.33 -28.60
CA GLU A 153 -0.35 -26.87 -27.69
C GLU A 153 0.26 -26.11 -26.50
N ASP A 154 -0.57 -25.39 -25.75
CA ASP A 154 -0.16 -24.73 -24.50
C ASP A 154 0.03 -25.75 -23.37
N SER A 155 1.13 -26.49 -23.46
CA SER A 155 1.45 -27.61 -22.57
C SER A 155 2.73 -27.34 -21.79
N VAL A 156 2.58 -26.97 -20.52
CA VAL A 156 3.71 -26.84 -19.59
C VAL A 156 4.25 -28.25 -19.29
N PRO A 157 5.52 -28.58 -19.55
CA PRO A 157 5.98 -29.98 -19.51
C PRO A 157 6.37 -30.52 -18.12
N ILE A 158 6.60 -29.64 -17.15
CA ILE A 158 7.26 -29.95 -15.86
C ILE A 158 6.29 -30.17 -14.68
N ALA A 159 6.81 -30.67 -13.56
CA ALA A 159 6.22 -30.54 -12.22
C ALA A 159 7.11 -29.71 -11.30
N TYR A 160 6.57 -29.14 -10.21
CA TYR A 160 7.38 -28.48 -9.19
C TYR A 160 8.38 -29.41 -8.52
N ASP A 161 8.09 -30.72 -8.47
CA ASP A 161 9.02 -31.74 -7.97
C ASP A 161 10.28 -31.88 -8.84
N ASP A 162 10.31 -31.28 -10.02
CA ASP A 162 11.54 -31.17 -10.81
C ASP A 162 12.56 -30.20 -10.17
N ILE A 163 12.13 -29.29 -9.30
CA ILE A 163 13.04 -28.38 -8.59
C ILE A 163 14.05 -29.18 -7.76
N GLU A 164 13.61 -30.20 -7.03
CA GLU A 164 14.49 -31.03 -6.21
C GLU A 164 15.35 -32.02 -7.02
N LEU A 165 15.13 -32.12 -8.34
CA LEU A 165 15.86 -33.04 -9.23
C LEU A 165 16.84 -32.33 -10.16
N ALA A 166 16.63 -31.04 -10.41
CA ALA A 166 17.48 -30.26 -11.30
C ALA A 166 18.86 -29.99 -10.68
N ASP A 167 19.90 -29.93 -11.50
CA ASP A 167 21.23 -29.49 -11.09
C ASP A 167 21.63 -28.13 -11.68
N THR A 168 20.83 -27.59 -12.61
CA THR A 168 21.02 -26.25 -13.18
C THR A 168 19.68 -25.53 -13.35
N PHE A 169 19.63 -24.29 -12.87
CA PHE A 169 18.51 -23.37 -13.05
C PHE A 169 18.95 -22.17 -13.87
N LEU A 170 18.18 -21.84 -14.92
CA LEU A 170 18.28 -20.57 -15.63
C LEU A 170 17.03 -19.75 -15.32
N ILE A 171 17.14 -18.73 -14.49
CA ILE A 171 16.06 -17.78 -14.19
C ILE A 171 16.25 -16.57 -15.12
N THR A 172 15.31 -16.32 -16.01
CA THR A 172 15.45 -15.25 -17.00
C THR A 172 14.20 -14.39 -17.09
N GLY A 173 14.35 -13.07 -17.02
CA GLY A 173 13.24 -12.12 -17.00
C GLY A 173 12.22 -12.41 -15.89
N ALA A 174 12.69 -12.87 -14.73
CA ALA A 174 11.88 -13.27 -13.60
C ALA A 174 12.57 -12.98 -12.27
N ASN A 175 11.77 -12.60 -11.25
CA ASN A 175 12.22 -12.44 -9.88
C ASN A 175 11.41 -13.34 -8.93
N PRO A 176 11.62 -14.68 -8.97
CA PRO A 176 10.84 -15.62 -8.19
C PRO A 176 10.97 -15.42 -6.67
N SER A 177 12.07 -14.84 -6.16
CA SER A 177 12.20 -14.55 -4.72
C SER A 177 11.09 -13.62 -4.19
N TRP A 178 10.56 -12.71 -5.02
CA TRP A 178 9.47 -11.80 -4.65
C TRP A 178 8.12 -12.24 -5.22
N CYS A 179 8.10 -12.67 -6.48
CA CYS A 179 6.87 -12.97 -7.21
C CYS A 179 6.35 -14.39 -6.94
N HIS A 180 7.24 -15.35 -6.67
CA HIS A 180 6.92 -16.76 -6.41
C HIS A 180 7.74 -17.32 -5.23
N PRO A 181 7.69 -16.70 -4.03
CA PRO A 181 8.71 -16.91 -3.00
C PRO A 181 8.84 -18.36 -2.54
N ILE A 182 7.75 -19.12 -2.57
CA ILE A 182 7.76 -20.54 -2.18
C ILE A 182 8.52 -21.41 -3.18
N LEU A 183 8.41 -21.14 -4.48
CA LEU A 183 9.19 -21.85 -5.48
C LEU A 183 10.67 -21.50 -5.36
N PHE A 184 10.99 -20.22 -5.14
CA PHE A 184 12.37 -19.80 -4.91
C PHE A 184 12.96 -20.41 -3.64
N ARG A 185 12.17 -20.48 -2.56
CA ARG A 185 12.60 -21.12 -1.30
C ARG A 185 12.93 -22.59 -1.49
N ARG A 186 12.18 -23.31 -2.35
CA ARG A 186 12.52 -24.70 -2.73
C ARG A 186 13.84 -24.78 -3.49
N ILE A 187 14.12 -23.84 -4.39
CA ILE A 187 15.42 -23.75 -5.10
C ILE A 187 16.57 -23.48 -4.11
N GLU A 188 16.39 -22.53 -3.19
CA GLU A 188 17.38 -22.23 -2.14
C GLU A 188 17.68 -23.47 -1.28
N GLN A 189 16.63 -24.11 -0.74
CA GLN A 189 16.77 -25.33 0.08
C GLN A 189 17.45 -26.46 -0.70
N HIS A 190 17.17 -26.58 -1.99
CA HIS A 190 17.79 -27.58 -2.85
C HIS A 190 19.28 -27.29 -3.07
N LYS A 191 19.64 -26.04 -3.35
CA LYS A 191 21.04 -25.58 -3.49
C LYS A 191 21.82 -25.70 -2.18
N GLU A 192 21.21 -25.37 -1.04
CA GLU A 192 21.80 -25.56 0.29
C GLU A 192 22.15 -27.03 0.55
N LYS A 193 21.23 -27.96 0.21
CA LYS A 193 21.46 -29.41 0.33
C LYS A 193 22.44 -29.95 -0.72
N ASN A 194 22.51 -29.31 -1.88
CA ASN A 194 23.31 -29.73 -3.03
C ASN A 194 24.17 -28.57 -3.55
N PRO A 195 25.31 -28.24 -2.92
CA PRO A 195 26.10 -27.05 -3.26
C PRO A 195 26.58 -26.96 -4.73
N LYS A 196 26.62 -28.11 -5.42
CA LYS A 196 26.99 -28.23 -6.84
C LYS A 196 25.91 -27.72 -7.81
N VAL A 197 24.65 -27.62 -7.38
CA VAL A 197 23.55 -27.03 -8.17
C VAL A 197 23.98 -25.66 -8.68
N LYS A 198 23.67 -25.29 -9.92
CA LYS A 198 24.02 -23.97 -10.46
C LYS A 198 22.81 -23.11 -10.73
N ILE A 199 22.86 -21.84 -10.34
CA ILE A 199 21.81 -20.86 -10.60
C ILE A 199 22.40 -19.75 -11.48
N ILE A 200 21.81 -19.57 -12.66
CA ILE A 200 22.09 -18.46 -13.58
C ILE A 200 20.88 -17.54 -13.58
N VAL A 201 21.10 -16.23 -13.43
CA VAL A 201 20.04 -15.22 -13.51
C VAL A 201 20.32 -14.25 -14.66
N ILE A 202 19.34 -14.02 -15.52
CA ILE A 202 19.38 -12.99 -16.58
C ILE A 202 18.32 -11.94 -16.25
N ASP A 203 18.76 -10.78 -15.78
CA ASP A 203 17.89 -9.66 -15.43
C ASP A 203 18.70 -8.34 -15.44
N PRO A 204 18.20 -7.22 -16.01
CA PRO A 204 18.90 -5.93 -15.93
C PRO A 204 19.05 -5.41 -14.49
N ARG A 205 18.25 -5.92 -13.54
CA ARG A 205 18.32 -5.60 -12.12
C ARG A 205 19.03 -6.71 -11.36
N LYS A 206 19.90 -6.33 -10.43
CA LYS A 206 20.47 -7.21 -9.42
C LYS A 206 19.43 -7.45 -8.32
N THR A 207 18.43 -8.26 -8.64
CA THR A 207 17.35 -8.66 -7.73
C THR A 207 17.85 -9.62 -6.64
N ASP A 208 17.03 -9.89 -5.61
CA ASP A 208 17.36 -10.93 -4.61
C ASP A 208 17.56 -12.31 -5.25
N SER A 209 16.84 -12.60 -6.35
CA SER A 209 17.08 -13.82 -7.13
C SER A 209 18.48 -13.81 -7.77
N ALA A 210 18.92 -12.66 -8.31
CA ALA A 210 20.26 -12.48 -8.86
C ALA A 210 21.36 -12.51 -7.80
N LEU A 211 21.09 -11.99 -6.59
CA LEU A 211 22.03 -12.03 -5.46
C LEU A 211 22.35 -13.46 -5.00
N ALA A 212 21.38 -14.38 -5.12
CA ALA A 212 21.58 -15.79 -4.79
C ALA A 212 22.22 -16.62 -5.93
N ALA A 213 22.43 -16.02 -7.12
CA ALA A 213 22.89 -16.75 -8.30
C ALA A 213 24.40 -17.02 -8.27
N ASP A 214 24.82 -18.15 -8.85
CA ASP A 214 26.23 -18.42 -9.14
C ASP A 214 26.75 -17.51 -10.28
N LEU A 215 25.85 -17.06 -11.17
CA LEU A 215 26.15 -16.16 -12.28
C LEU A 215 24.96 -15.24 -12.58
N HIS A 216 25.18 -13.93 -12.51
CA HIS A 216 24.20 -12.91 -12.93
C HIS A 216 24.64 -12.27 -14.24
N LEU A 217 23.81 -12.41 -15.27
CA LEU A 217 23.98 -11.75 -16.57
C LEU A 217 23.10 -10.50 -16.61
N GLN A 218 23.69 -9.34 -16.29
CA GLN A 218 22.97 -8.07 -16.25
C GLN A 218 22.72 -7.51 -17.65
N ILE A 219 21.76 -8.09 -18.37
CA ILE A 219 21.49 -7.84 -19.79
C ILE A 219 21.00 -6.41 -20.09
N ILE A 220 21.32 -5.88 -21.28
CA ILE A 220 20.62 -4.72 -21.86
C ILE A 220 19.20 -5.16 -22.25
N PRO A 221 18.13 -4.52 -21.73
CA PRO A 221 16.75 -4.89 -22.04
C PRO A 221 16.50 -4.99 -23.55
N GLY A 222 15.75 -6.01 -23.99
CA GLY A 222 15.43 -6.21 -25.41
C GLY A 222 16.42 -7.06 -26.21
N THR A 223 17.55 -7.47 -25.63
CA THR A 223 18.59 -8.23 -26.34
C THR A 223 18.60 -9.73 -26.02
N ASP A 224 17.49 -10.24 -25.46
CA ASP A 224 17.34 -11.61 -24.95
C ASP A 224 17.59 -12.68 -26.02
N ILE A 225 17.03 -12.50 -27.24
CA ILE A 225 17.18 -13.45 -28.36
C ILE A 225 18.65 -13.56 -28.77
N ILE A 226 19.35 -12.43 -28.83
CA ILE A 226 20.77 -12.37 -29.17
C ILE A 226 21.60 -13.17 -28.16
N LEU A 227 21.29 -13.02 -26.87
CA LEU A 227 21.94 -13.79 -25.81
C LEU A 227 21.67 -15.28 -25.96
N TYR A 228 20.41 -15.71 -26.14
CA TYR A 228 20.09 -17.13 -26.30
C TYR A 228 20.73 -17.74 -27.55
N HIS A 229 20.80 -17.00 -28.66
CA HIS A 229 21.52 -17.45 -29.85
C HIS A 229 23.03 -17.61 -29.60
N ALA A 230 23.64 -16.71 -28.82
CA ALA A 230 25.04 -16.83 -28.42
C ALA A 230 25.28 -18.05 -27.52
N LEU A 231 24.38 -18.32 -26.57
CA LEU A 231 24.43 -19.53 -25.75
C LEU A 231 24.30 -20.78 -26.61
N ALA A 232 23.31 -20.82 -27.53
CA ALA A 232 23.10 -21.93 -28.45
C ALA A 232 24.31 -22.19 -29.35
N LYS A 233 24.90 -21.13 -29.93
CA LYS A 233 26.13 -21.22 -30.72
C LYS A 233 27.25 -21.90 -29.93
N ARG A 234 27.50 -21.44 -28.70
CA ARG A 234 28.53 -22.00 -27.84
C ARG A 234 28.26 -23.45 -27.46
N LEU A 235 27.00 -23.81 -27.17
CA LEU A 235 26.59 -25.19 -26.88
C LEU A 235 26.88 -26.12 -28.08
N ILE A 236 26.59 -25.67 -29.30
CA ILE A 236 26.86 -26.41 -30.54
C ILE A 236 28.37 -26.57 -30.77
N GLU A 237 29.14 -25.49 -30.67
CA GLU A 237 30.60 -25.50 -30.89
C GLU A 237 31.34 -26.40 -29.89
N LYS A 238 30.81 -26.55 -28.67
CA LYS A 238 31.38 -27.42 -27.63
C LYS A 238 30.88 -28.86 -27.66
N GLY A 239 29.93 -29.19 -28.54
CA GLY A 239 29.38 -30.53 -28.65
C GLY A 239 28.44 -30.90 -27.50
N TYR A 240 27.80 -29.93 -26.85
CA TYR A 240 26.80 -30.17 -25.79
C TYR A 240 25.38 -30.41 -26.32
N ALA A 241 25.17 -30.36 -27.64
CA ALA A 241 23.87 -30.63 -28.24
C ALA A 241 23.52 -32.12 -28.16
N ASP A 242 22.28 -32.45 -27.80
CA ASP A 242 21.77 -33.82 -27.81
C ASP A 242 21.35 -34.20 -29.24
N ASN A 243 22.32 -34.68 -30.02
CA ASN A 243 22.11 -35.01 -31.42
C ASN A 243 21.07 -36.13 -31.63
N ASP A 244 20.95 -37.08 -30.70
CA ASP A 244 19.98 -38.17 -30.79
C ASP A 244 18.57 -37.67 -30.53
N PHE A 245 18.37 -36.81 -29.52
CA PHE A 245 17.09 -36.16 -29.30
C PHE A 245 16.68 -35.31 -30.49
N ILE A 246 17.59 -34.46 -30.97
CA ILE A 246 17.35 -33.55 -32.09
C ILE A 246 16.92 -34.33 -33.35
N LYS A 247 17.69 -35.36 -33.73
CA LYS A 247 17.40 -36.13 -34.95
C LYS A 247 16.04 -36.84 -34.89
N ASN A 248 15.71 -37.43 -33.74
CA ASN A 248 14.56 -38.33 -33.64
C ASN A 248 13.26 -37.61 -33.23
N HIS A 249 13.35 -36.53 -32.44
CA HIS A 249 12.20 -35.93 -31.78
C HIS A 249 12.00 -34.45 -32.09
N THR A 250 12.80 -33.87 -32.99
CA THR A 250 12.66 -32.47 -33.40
C THR A 250 12.64 -32.28 -34.91
N GLU A 251 12.21 -31.11 -35.35
CA GLU A 251 12.29 -30.63 -36.72
C GLU A 251 12.89 -29.20 -36.79
N ASN A 252 13.27 -28.76 -37.99
CA ASN A 252 13.85 -27.44 -38.28
C ASN A 252 15.21 -27.11 -37.65
N PHE A 253 15.87 -28.06 -36.99
CA PHE A 253 17.19 -27.83 -36.37
C PHE A 253 18.24 -27.26 -37.33
N LYS A 254 18.28 -27.70 -38.60
CA LYS A 254 19.26 -27.21 -39.58
C LYS A 254 19.16 -25.70 -39.77
N LEU A 255 17.94 -25.19 -39.97
CA LEU A 255 17.69 -23.75 -40.14
C LEU A 255 18.10 -22.97 -38.89
N TYR A 256 17.78 -23.51 -37.72
CA TYR A 256 18.15 -22.88 -36.45
C TYR A 256 19.67 -22.86 -36.23
N LYS A 257 20.35 -23.98 -36.54
CA LYS A 257 21.81 -24.09 -36.46
C LYS A 257 22.49 -23.06 -37.39
N ASP A 258 22.06 -22.97 -38.64
CA ASP A 258 22.63 -22.03 -39.60
C ASP A 258 22.44 -20.58 -39.13
N LEU A 259 21.26 -20.27 -38.58
CA LEU A 259 20.97 -18.96 -37.98
C LEU A 259 21.91 -18.61 -36.82
N VAL A 260 22.02 -19.47 -35.80
CA VAL A 260 22.81 -19.15 -34.60
C VAL A 260 24.31 -19.11 -34.89
N LEU A 261 24.79 -19.88 -35.88
CA LEU A 261 26.20 -19.86 -36.29
C LEU A 261 26.57 -18.60 -37.09
N SER A 262 25.60 -17.88 -37.67
CA SER A 262 25.82 -16.69 -38.51
C SER A 262 26.36 -15.45 -37.78
N SER A 263 26.21 -15.38 -36.45
CA SER A 263 26.71 -14.26 -35.63
C SER A 263 27.87 -14.69 -34.73
N SER A 264 28.69 -13.76 -34.25
CA SER A 264 29.82 -14.05 -33.35
C SER A 264 29.47 -13.81 -31.87
N LEU A 265 30.16 -14.50 -30.97
CA LEU A 265 29.99 -14.30 -29.53
C LEU A 265 30.47 -12.89 -29.11
N GLU A 266 31.47 -12.36 -29.79
CA GLU A 266 32.00 -11.01 -29.55
C GLU A 266 30.96 -9.94 -29.92
N LYS A 267 30.22 -10.14 -31.01
CA LYS A 267 29.12 -9.24 -31.40
C LYS A 267 27.98 -9.32 -30.38
N ALA A 268 27.59 -10.53 -29.98
CA ALA A 268 26.55 -10.73 -28.98
C ALA A 268 26.91 -10.11 -27.61
N SER A 269 28.16 -10.29 -27.17
CA SER A 269 28.67 -9.68 -25.92
C SER A 269 28.49 -8.17 -25.90
N LYS A 270 28.83 -7.48 -27.00
CA LYS A 270 28.65 -6.02 -27.12
C LYS A 270 27.18 -5.62 -27.10
N LEU A 271 26.35 -6.28 -27.92
CA LEU A 271 24.93 -5.95 -28.03
C LEU A 271 24.17 -6.20 -26.73
N CYS A 272 24.44 -7.32 -26.05
CA CYS A 272 23.78 -7.65 -24.80
C CYS A 272 24.35 -6.88 -23.59
N GLY A 273 25.51 -6.24 -23.73
CA GLY A 273 26.22 -5.59 -22.63
C GLY A 273 26.67 -6.57 -21.54
N ILE A 274 27.00 -7.80 -21.94
CA ILE A 274 27.43 -8.89 -21.05
C ILE A 274 28.87 -9.29 -21.41
N PRO A 275 29.78 -9.50 -20.45
CA PRO A 275 31.12 -9.97 -20.73
C PRO A 275 31.14 -11.30 -21.51
N LEU A 276 32.00 -11.38 -22.53
CA LEU A 276 32.14 -12.58 -23.38
C LEU A 276 32.40 -13.85 -22.57
N ASN A 277 33.20 -13.76 -21.51
CA ASN A 277 33.52 -14.88 -20.65
C ASN A 277 32.30 -15.38 -19.87
N ASP A 278 31.39 -14.48 -19.47
CA ASP A 278 30.19 -14.85 -18.75
C ASP A 278 29.17 -15.54 -19.67
N ILE A 279 29.07 -15.12 -20.93
CA ILE A 279 28.27 -15.83 -21.96
C ILE A 279 28.81 -17.25 -22.15
N LYS A 280 30.13 -17.40 -22.28
CA LYS A 280 30.78 -18.72 -22.41
C LYS A 280 30.56 -19.57 -21.16
N LEU A 281 30.69 -18.99 -19.97
CA LEU A 281 30.49 -19.67 -18.69
C LEU A 281 29.05 -20.15 -18.53
N ALA A 282 28.06 -19.29 -18.83
CA ALA A 282 26.65 -19.65 -18.78
C ALA A 282 26.33 -20.84 -19.70
N ALA A 283 26.80 -20.79 -20.95
CA ALA A 283 26.64 -21.89 -21.90
C ALA A 283 27.34 -23.16 -21.44
N ASP A 284 28.56 -23.05 -20.88
CA ASP A 284 29.31 -24.20 -20.38
C ASP A 284 28.67 -24.81 -19.10
N ILE A 285 27.98 -24.01 -18.26
CA ILE A 285 27.17 -24.51 -17.14
C ILE A 285 25.95 -25.27 -17.67
N ILE A 286 25.18 -24.66 -18.58
CA ILE A 286 23.98 -25.28 -19.17
C ILE A 286 24.34 -26.58 -19.90
N GLY A 287 25.41 -26.59 -20.69
CA GLY A 287 25.83 -27.77 -21.47
C GLY A 287 26.29 -28.96 -20.62
N LYS A 288 26.68 -28.73 -19.36
CA LYS A 288 27.08 -29.78 -18.41
C LYS A 288 25.93 -30.26 -17.51
N ALA A 289 24.77 -29.62 -17.57
CA ALA A 289 23.63 -29.92 -16.72
C ALA A 289 23.08 -31.33 -17.01
N LYS A 290 22.81 -32.10 -15.95
CA LYS A 290 22.06 -33.36 -16.07
C LYS A 290 20.55 -33.10 -16.01
N GLY A 291 20.13 -32.14 -15.21
CA GLY A 291 18.75 -31.67 -15.11
C GLY A 291 18.72 -30.14 -15.22
N PHE A 292 18.12 -29.64 -16.31
CA PHE A 292 18.12 -28.23 -16.64
C PHE A 292 16.70 -27.65 -16.64
N LEU A 293 16.43 -26.73 -15.70
CA LEU A 293 15.19 -25.97 -15.65
C LEU A 293 15.41 -24.53 -16.08
N SER A 294 14.69 -24.08 -17.11
CA SER A 294 14.61 -22.65 -17.45
C SER A 294 13.31 -22.06 -16.92
N LEU A 295 13.42 -21.09 -16.03
CA LEU A 295 12.33 -20.39 -15.34
C LEU A 295 12.21 -18.97 -15.90
N TRP A 296 11.04 -18.58 -16.40
CA TRP A 296 10.85 -17.21 -16.90
C TRP A 296 9.46 -16.65 -16.61
N ALA A 297 9.32 -15.32 -16.75
CA ALA A 297 8.07 -14.61 -16.54
C ALA A 297 8.02 -13.33 -17.38
N MET A 298 7.60 -12.22 -16.77
CA MET A 298 7.20 -10.98 -17.43
C MET A 298 8.34 -10.27 -18.17
N GLY A 299 9.60 -10.47 -17.79
CA GLY A 299 10.75 -9.87 -18.47
C GLY A 299 10.89 -10.32 -19.94
N LEU A 300 10.38 -11.52 -20.25
CA LEU A 300 10.30 -12.03 -21.62
C LEU A 300 8.91 -11.80 -22.22
N ASN A 301 7.85 -12.08 -21.46
CA ASN A 301 6.49 -12.11 -21.99
C ASN A 301 5.98 -10.72 -22.38
N GLN A 302 6.24 -9.71 -21.54
CA GLN A 302 5.76 -8.34 -21.74
C GLN A 302 6.71 -7.55 -22.63
N SER A 303 6.78 -7.96 -23.90
CA SER A 303 7.68 -7.40 -24.90
C SER A 303 7.03 -7.32 -26.28
N ALA A 304 7.41 -6.33 -27.09
CA ALA A 304 6.97 -6.19 -28.48
C ALA A 304 7.36 -7.38 -29.40
N ILE A 305 8.26 -8.25 -28.95
CA ILE A 305 8.68 -9.50 -29.61
C ILE A 305 8.67 -10.68 -28.64
N GLY A 306 7.74 -10.67 -27.67
CA GLY A 306 7.67 -11.63 -26.57
C GLY A 306 7.57 -13.09 -27.02
N VAL A 307 6.84 -13.39 -28.09
CA VAL A 307 6.72 -14.77 -28.61
C VAL A 307 8.06 -15.29 -29.10
N ASP A 308 8.82 -14.46 -29.81
CA ASP A 308 10.13 -14.83 -30.35
C ASP A 308 11.19 -14.98 -29.25
N LYS A 309 11.10 -14.19 -28.16
CA LYS A 309 11.92 -14.39 -26.96
C LYS A 309 11.64 -15.74 -26.30
N ASN A 310 10.37 -16.11 -26.19
CA ASN A 310 9.95 -17.39 -25.61
C ASN A 310 10.47 -18.56 -26.45
N THR A 311 10.23 -18.56 -27.77
CA THR A 311 10.69 -19.65 -28.64
C THR A 311 12.22 -19.78 -28.68
N ALA A 312 12.95 -18.66 -28.66
CA ALA A 312 14.41 -18.67 -28.58
C ALA A 312 14.93 -19.33 -27.28
N LEU A 313 14.25 -19.10 -26.14
CA LEU A 313 14.57 -19.79 -24.88
C LEU A 313 14.24 -21.30 -24.96
N LEU A 314 13.07 -21.65 -25.49
CA LEU A 314 12.64 -23.04 -25.62
C LEU A 314 13.59 -23.87 -26.52
N ASN A 315 14.15 -23.25 -27.56
CA ASN A 315 15.16 -23.89 -28.42
C ASN A 315 16.41 -24.34 -27.64
N LEU A 316 16.79 -23.68 -26.54
CA LEU A 316 17.90 -24.15 -25.69
C LEU A 316 17.57 -25.47 -24.99
N SER A 317 16.31 -25.64 -24.56
CA SER A 317 15.83 -26.89 -23.96
C SER A 317 15.78 -28.01 -24.99
N LEU A 318 15.37 -27.71 -26.24
CA LEU A 318 15.39 -28.68 -27.34
C LEU A 318 16.82 -29.07 -27.74
N LEU A 319 17.72 -28.08 -27.82
CA LEU A 319 19.13 -28.28 -28.19
C LEU A 319 19.84 -29.24 -27.23
N THR A 320 19.47 -29.19 -25.95
CA THR A 320 20.09 -29.99 -24.89
C THR A 320 19.30 -31.26 -24.53
N GLY A 321 18.17 -31.53 -25.19
CA GLY A 321 17.34 -32.71 -24.92
C GLY A 321 16.64 -32.70 -23.56
N GLN A 322 16.40 -31.53 -22.98
CA GLN A 322 15.95 -31.36 -21.58
C GLN A 322 14.42 -31.24 -21.45
N VAL A 323 13.64 -31.91 -22.31
CA VAL A 323 12.17 -31.92 -22.28
C VAL A 323 11.66 -33.35 -22.09
N GLY A 324 10.61 -33.53 -21.28
CA GLY A 324 10.06 -34.86 -20.97
C GLY A 324 10.93 -35.69 -20.01
N LYS A 325 11.81 -35.03 -19.26
CA LYS A 325 12.79 -35.68 -18.39
C LYS A 325 12.68 -35.13 -16.95
N PRO A 326 12.83 -35.98 -15.91
CA PRO A 326 12.87 -35.50 -14.54
C PRO A 326 13.97 -34.45 -14.30
N GLY A 327 13.66 -33.43 -13.50
CA GLY A 327 14.56 -32.31 -13.21
C GLY A 327 14.79 -31.36 -14.38
N SER A 328 13.97 -31.43 -15.44
CA SER A 328 14.26 -30.77 -16.71
C SER A 328 13.02 -30.17 -17.36
N GLY A 329 13.18 -29.02 -18.01
CA GLY A 329 12.19 -28.47 -18.91
C GLY A 329 12.01 -26.95 -18.83
N PRO A 330 11.41 -26.38 -19.87
CA PRO A 330 11.02 -24.98 -19.88
C PRO A 330 9.78 -24.76 -19.02
N PHE A 331 9.90 -23.91 -18.00
CA PHE A 331 8.84 -23.62 -17.06
C PHE A 331 8.52 -22.11 -16.96
N SER A 332 7.41 -21.69 -17.56
CA SER A 332 6.87 -20.34 -17.40
C SER A 332 6.17 -20.17 -16.06
N LEU A 333 6.61 -19.20 -15.26
CA LEU A 333 6.07 -18.90 -13.94
C LEU A 333 4.79 -18.05 -14.07
N THR A 334 3.63 -18.67 -13.91
CA THR A 334 2.33 -17.98 -14.03
C THR A 334 2.15 -16.93 -12.94
N GLY A 335 1.72 -15.73 -13.34
CA GLY A 335 1.49 -14.61 -12.42
C GLY A 335 0.28 -14.84 -11.51
N GLN A 336 -0.93 -14.82 -12.07
CA GLN A 336 -2.21 -14.88 -11.34
C GLN A 336 -2.60 -16.31 -10.91
N PRO A 337 -3.47 -16.46 -9.89
CA PRO A 337 -3.61 -17.74 -9.20
C PRO A 337 -4.30 -18.81 -10.08
N ASN A 338 -5.15 -18.39 -11.02
CA ASN A 338 -5.88 -19.26 -11.93
C ASN A 338 -5.78 -18.83 -13.41
N ALA A 339 -4.69 -18.17 -13.79
CA ALA A 339 -4.47 -17.84 -15.21
C ALA A 339 -4.25 -19.10 -16.07
N MET A 340 -3.91 -20.26 -15.50
CA MET A 340 -3.94 -21.54 -16.22
C MET A 340 -5.39 -21.98 -16.47
N GLY A 341 -6.27 -21.97 -15.46
CA GLY A 341 -7.68 -22.34 -15.64
C GLY A 341 -8.39 -21.50 -16.71
N GLY A 342 -8.11 -20.19 -16.75
CA GLY A 342 -8.61 -19.30 -17.81
C GLY A 342 -8.16 -19.68 -19.23
N ARG A 343 -6.97 -20.30 -19.38
CA ARG A 343 -6.46 -20.80 -20.67
C ARG A 343 -7.15 -22.10 -21.08
N GLU A 344 -7.31 -23.01 -20.13
CA GLU A 344 -7.98 -24.30 -20.30
C GLU A 344 -9.42 -24.14 -20.79
N VAL A 345 -10.15 -23.16 -20.23
CA VAL A 345 -11.55 -22.92 -20.61
C VAL A 345 -11.71 -22.02 -21.84
N GLY A 346 -10.63 -21.48 -22.41
CA GLY A 346 -10.67 -20.60 -23.58
C GLY A 346 -11.09 -19.15 -23.30
N GLY A 347 -10.76 -18.59 -22.13
CA GLY A 347 -11.17 -17.25 -21.68
C GLY A 347 -10.55 -16.05 -22.43
N MET A 348 -9.86 -16.26 -23.54
CA MET A 348 -9.23 -15.22 -24.35
C MET A 348 -9.92 -15.03 -25.71
N ALA A 349 -9.75 -13.84 -26.30
CA ALA A 349 -10.46 -13.41 -27.51
C ALA A 349 -10.22 -14.29 -28.75
N ASN A 350 -9.11 -15.04 -28.75
CA ASN A 350 -8.66 -15.87 -29.87
C ASN A 350 -8.63 -17.38 -29.54
N LEU A 351 -9.05 -17.82 -28.36
CA LEU A 351 -9.04 -19.22 -27.94
C LEU A 351 -10.45 -19.83 -27.94
N LEU A 352 -10.57 -21.14 -28.09
CA LEU A 352 -11.78 -21.87 -27.69
C LEU A 352 -11.48 -22.71 -26.44
N ALA A 353 -12.54 -23.20 -25.79
CA ALA A 353 -12.39 -24.06 -24.63
C ALA A 353 -11.64 -25.35 -24.99
N VAL A 354 -10.98 -25.92 -23.99
CA VAL A 354 -10.23 -27.19 -24.04
C VAL A 354 -9.17 -27.23 -25.14
N HIS A 355 -8.45 -26.11 -25.27
CA HIS A 355 -7.39 -25.88 -26.26
C HIS A 355 -7.83 -26.10 -27.73
N LYS A 356 -9.14 -26.00 -28.00
CA LYS A 356 -9.65 -25.99 -29.36
C LYS A 356 -9.27 -24.69 -30.06
N GLU A 357 -9.14 -24.80 -31.38
CA GLU A 357 -8.65 -23.73 -32.26
C GLU A 357 -9.80 -22.94 -32.86
N LEU A 358 -9.85 -21.63 -32.60
CA LEU A 358 -10.92 -20.77 -33.11
C LEU A 358 -10.98 -20.75 -34.63
N ASN A 359 -9.84 -20.75 -35.31
CA ASN A 359 -9.78 -20.73 -36.78
C ASN A 359 -10.15 -22.08 -37.43
N ASN A 360 -10.22 -23.18 -36.65
CA ASN A 360 -10.58 -24.49 -37.17
C ASN A 360 -12.12 -24.68 -37.17
N PRO A 361 -12.76 -24.86 -38.34
CA PRO A 361 -14.22 -25.00 -38.43
C PRO A 361 -14.76 -26.25 -37.71
N VAL A 362 -14.00 -27.34 -37.67
CA VAL A 362 -14.41 -28.57 -36.97
C VAL A 362 -14.45 -28.31 -35.46
N HIS A 363 -13.39 -27.68 -34.94
CA HIS A 363 -13.33 -27.30 -33.53
C HIS A 363 -14.46 -26.34 -33.13
N ARG A 364 -14.78 -25.34 -33.96
CA ARG A 364 -15.93 -24.46 -33.70
C ARG A 364 -17.24 -25.24 -33.64
N LYS A 365 -17.45 -26.17 -34.57
CA LYS A 365 -18.66 -27.00 -34.61
C LYS A 365 -18.78 -27.90 -33.38
N GLU A 366 -17.69 -28.54 -32.96
CA GLU A 366 -17.65 -29.38 -31.75
C GLU A 366 -18.06 -28.58 -30.49
N VAL A 367 -17.52 -27.38 -30.33
CA VAL A 367 -17.87 -26.51 -29.19
C VAL A 367 -19.31 -26.03 -29.27
N ALA A 368 -19.77 -25.62 -30.46
CA ALA A 368 -21.14 -25.18 -30.68
C ALA A 368 -22.16 -26.29 -30.37
N ASP A 369 -21.90 -27.50 -30.88
CA ASP A 369 -22.74 -28.68 -30.63
C ASP A 369 -22.79 -29.05 -29.16
N PHE A 370 -21.64 -29.04 -28.48
CA PHE A 370 -21.56 -29.35 -27.06
C PHE A 370 -22.36 -28.35 -26.20
N TRP A 371 -22.31 -27.05 -26.53
CA TRP A 371 -23.08 -26.02 -25.82
C TRP A 371 -24.54 -25.91 -26.27
N GLY A 372 -24.94 -26.60 -27.33
CA GLY A 372 -26.30 -26.53 -27.89
C GLY A 372 -26.59 -25.18 -28.57
N VAL A 373 -25.59 -24.56 -29.19
CA VAL A 373 -25.73 -23.32 -29.97
C VAL A 373 -25.49 -23.60 -31.46
N GLU A 374 -26.08 -22.79 -32.33
CA GLU A 374 -26.01 -23.00 -33.79
C GLU A 374 -24.58 -22.96 -34.34
N ASP A 375 -23.83 -21.93 -33.94
CA ASP A 375 -22.50 -21.64 -34.45
C ASP A 375 -21.70 -20.78 -33.44
N ILE A 376 -20.40 -20.65 -33.71
CA ILE A 376 -19.49 -19.73 -33.04
C ILE A 376 -18.76 -18.92 -34.10
N SER A 377 -18.63 -17.62 -33.89
CA SER A 377 -17.95 -16.72 -34.84
C SER A 377 -16.51 -17.18 -35.11
N GLU A 378 -16.11 -17.19 -36.37
CA GLU A 378 -14.74 -17.49 -36.79
C GLU A 378 -13.75 -16.33 -36.56
N LYS A 379 -14.27 -15.11 -36.36
CA LYS A 379 -13.46 -13.91 -36.20
C LYS A 379 -12.98 -13.81 -34.76
N PRO A 380 -11.66 -13.68 -34.51
CA PRO A 380 -11.17 -13.36 -33.17
C PRO A 380 -11.83 -12.09 -32.64
N GLY A 381 -12.12 -12.06 -31.34
CA GLY A 381 -12.60 -10.86 -30.68
C GLY A 381 -11.50 -9.84 -30.47
N LEU A 382 -11.88 -8.68 -29.95
CA LEU A 382 -10.94 -7.65 -29.53
C LEU A 382 -10.13 -8.12 -28.31
N THR A 383 -8.80 -7.97 -28.37
CA THR A 383 -7.93 -8.24 -27.22
C THR A 383 -8.05 -7.16 -26.14
N ALA A 384 -7.47 -7.39 -24.97
CA ALA A 384 -7.57 -6.51 -23.81
C ALA A 384 -7.24 -5.05 -24.12
N THR A 385 -6.20 -4.74 -24.90
CA THR A 385 -5.90 -3.34 -25.28
C THR A 385 -6.85 -2.82 -26.35
N GLU A 386 -7.20 -3.65 -27.34
CA GLU A 386 -8.09 -3.28 -28.45
C GLU A 386 -9.53 -3.02 -27.98
N MET A 387 -9.98 -3.66 -26.91
CA MET A 387 -11.28 -3.38 -26.28
C MET A 387 -11.36 -1.93 -25.81
N PHE A 388 -10.32 -1.40 -25.17
CA PHE A 388 -10.32 -0.02 -24.69
C PHE A 388 -10.18 0.97 -25.84
N ASP A 389 -9.54 0.58 -26.94
CA ASP A 389 -9.52 1.38 -28.18
C ASP A 389 -10.88 1.45 -28.84
N ALA A 390 -11.59 0.33 -28.83
CA ALA A 390 -12.95 0.27 -29.32
C ALA A 390 -13.91 1.08 -28.43
N LEU A 391 -13.71 1.12 -27.11
CA LEU A 391 -14.49 1.98 -26.21
C LEU A 391 -14.18 3.47 -26.45
N GLU A 392 -12.91 3.84 -26.55
CA GLU A 392 -12.51 5.23 -26.78
C GLU A 392 -13.06 5.76 -28.10
N SER A 393 -12.90 4.99 -29.18
CA SER A 393 -13.43 5.32 -30.51
C SER A 393 -14.95 5.16 -30.62
N GLY A 394 -15.58 4.55 -29.62
CA GLY A 394 -17.00 4.26 -29.59
C GLY A 394 -17.45 3.12 -30.53
N LYS A 395 -16.54 2.30 -31.07
CA LYS A 395 -16.92 1.06 -31.78
C LYS A 395 -17.58 0.06 -30.83
N MET A 396 -17.00 -0.14 -29.65
CA MET A 396 -17.62 -0.88 -28.55
C MET A 396 -18.39 0.10 -27.66
N LYS A 397 -19.55 -0.32 -27.16
CA LYS A 397 -20.49 0.53 -26.41
C LYS A 397 -20.55 0.16 -24.94
N ALA A 398 -20.47 -1.12 -24.61
CA ALA A 398 -20.53 -1.57 -23.22
C ALA A 398 -19.38 -2.52 -22.90
N ILE A 399 -18.93 -2.47 -21.64
CA ILE A 399 -17.93 -3.37 -21.11
C ILE A 399 -18.36 -3.87 -19.73
N TRP A 400 -18.14 -5.15 -19.47
CA TRP A 400 -18.26 -5.75 -18.15
C TRP A 400 -16.89 -6.16 -17.64
N VAL A 401 -16.42 -5.49 -16.58
CA VAL A 401 -15.14 -5.73 -15.93
C VAL A 401 -15.36 -6.63 -14.71
N ILE A 402 -14.66 -7.77 -14.62
CA ILE A 402 -14.83 -8.76 -13.54
C ILE A 402 -13.48 -9.04 -12.86
N CYS A 403 -13.41 -8.82 -11.54
CA CYS A 403 -12.26 -9.14 -10.67
C CYS A 403 -10.90 -8.55 -11.14
N THR A 404 -10.90 -7.38 -11.78
CA THR A 404 -9.68 -6.74 -12.30
C THR A 404 -9.81 -5.22 -12.32
N ASN A 405 -8.68 -4.52 -12.28
CA ASN A 405 -8.61 -3.05 -12.23
C ASN A 405 -7.81 -2.52 -13.45
N PRO A 406 -8.44 -2.37 -14.64
CA PRO A 406 -7.80 -1.86 -15.84
C PRO A 406 -7.22 -0.44 -15.67
N MET A 407 -7.82 0.38 -14.79
CA MET A 407 -7.40 1.77 -14.54
C MET A 407 -5.97 1.92 -14.00
N VAL A 408 -5.40 0.82 -13.50
CA VAL A 408 -4.02 0.76 -13.00
C VAL A 408 -3.18 -0.23 -13.79
N SER A 409 -3.75 -1.34 -14.27
CA SER A 409 -3.00 -2.45 -14.84
C SER A 409 -2.75 -2.42 -16.35
N LEU A 410 -3.56 -1.69 -17.12
CA LEU A 410 -3.38 -1.55 -18.58
C LEU A 410 -2.37 -0.46 -18.92
N PRO A 411 -1.67 -0.56 -20.07
CA PRO A 411 -0.76 0.47 -20.53
C PRO A 411 -1.52 1.73 -20.94
N ASP A 412 -0.87 2.89 -20.83
CA ASP A 412 -1.48 4.21 -21.10
C ASP A 412 -2.79 4.38 -20.32
N SER A 413 -2.65 4.42 -18.99
CA SER A 413 -3.80 4.43 -18.09
C SER A 413 -4.67 5.68 -18.21
N ARG A 414 -4.19 6.77 -18.82
CA ARG A 414 -5.02 7.95 -19.16
C ARG A 414 -5.93 7.68 -20.36
N ARG A 415 -5.45 6.94 -21.37
CA ARG A 415 -6.32 6.47 -22.47
C ARG A 415 -7.40 5.52 -21.95
N VAL A 416 -7.05 4.60 -21.06
CA VAL A 416 -7.99 3.68 -20.41
C VAL A 416 -9.08 4.45 -19.65
N GLU A 417 -8.68 5.49 -18.92
CA GLU A 417 -9.61 6.37 -18.21
C GLU A 417 -10.60 7.04 -19.16
N LYS A 418 -10.11 7.61 -20.25
CA LYS A 418 -10.93 8.23 -21.30
C LYS A 418 -11.86 7.21 -21.96
N ALA A 419 -11.38 5.99 -22.22
CA ALA A 419 -12.17 4.91 -22.79
C ALA A 419 -13.37 4.53 -21.90
N LEU A 420 -13.14 4.36 -20.60
CA LEU A 420 -14.21 4.09 -19.63
C LEU A 420 -15.18 5.27 -19.50
N ALA A 421 -14.67 6.50 -19.49
CA ALA A 421 -15.50 7.70 -19.50
C ALA A 421 -16.36 7.82 -20.78
N ASN A 422 -15.90 7.32 -21.92
CA ASN A 422 -16.62 7.34 -23.20
C ASN A 422 -17.62 6.19 -23.38
N ALA A 423 -17.40 5.06 -22.71
CA ALA A 423 -18.28 3.89 -22.77
C ALA A 423 -19.75 4.27 -22.48
N LYS A 424 -20.70 3.66 -23.18
CA LYS A 424 -22.13 3.93 -22.97
C LYS A 424 -22.69 3.20 -21.75
N PHE A 425 -22.06 2.09 -21.36
CA PHE A 425 -22.43 1.35 -20.16
C PHE A 425 -21.23 0.57 -19.62
N VAL A 426 -20.86 0.80 -18.37
CA VAL A 426 -19.76 0.09 -17.68
C VAL A 426 -20.35 -0.70 -16.52
N ILE A 427 -20.19 -2.02 -16.55
CA ILE A 427 -20.47 -2.88 -15.40
C ILE A 427 -19.15 -3.23 -14.74
N VAL A 428 -19.07 -3.05 -13.42
CA VAL A 428 -17.93 -3.48 -12.60
C VAL A 428 -18.42 -4.49 -11.58
N GLN A 429 -17.83 -5.67 -11.59
CA GLN A 429 -18.07 -6.75 -10.64
C GLN A 429 -16.79 -6.99 -9.86
N ASP A 430 -16.77 -6.52 -8.61
CA ASP A 430 -15.59 -6.54 -7.75
C ASP A 430 -16.02 -6.77 -6.29
N ILE A 431 -15.03 -6.97 -5.42
CA ILE A 431 -15.24 -7.11 -3.98
C ILE A 431 -15.08 -5.77 -3.23
N SER A 432 -14.37 -4.79 -3.82
CA SER A 432 -13.88 -3.61 -3.12
C SER A 432 -14.25 -2.29 -3.82
N HIS A 433 -14.72 -1.31 -3.04
CA HIS A 433 -14.92 0.07 -3.51
C HIS A 433 -13.61 0.77 -3.87
N ASN A 434 -12.47 0.31 -3.33
CA ASN A 434 -11.16 0.91 -3.55
C ASN A 434 -10.55 0.60 -4.94
N ALA A 435 -11.16 -0.25 -5.75
CA ALA A 435 -10.72 -0.44 -7.13
C ALA A 435 -10.97 0.83 -7.96
N ASP A 436 -9.95 1.44 -8.56
CA ASP A 436 -10.07 2.69 -9.33
C ASP A 436 -11.13 2.61 -10.45
N THR A 437 -11.32 1.43 -11.04
CA THR A 437 -12.35 1.19 -12.07
C THR A 437 -13.79 1.32 -11.55
N SER A 438 -14.04 1.12 -10.25
CA SER A 438 -15.39 1.22 -9.65
C SER A 438 -16.01 2.62 -9.85
N LYS A 439 -15.18 3.67 -9.89
CA LYS A 439 -15.62 5.07 -10.09
C LYS A 439 -16.30 5.30 -11.44
N PHE A 440 -16.01 4.47 -12.43
CA PHE A 440 -16.56 4.56 -13.79
C PHE A 440 -17.77 3.66 -14.01
N ALA A 441 -18.15 2.85 -13.02
CA ALA A 441 -19.28 1.95 -13.14
C ALA A 441 -20.59 2.75 -13.29
N ASP A 442 -21.38 2.36 -14.29
CA ASP A 442 -22.81 2.67 -14.34
C ASP A 442 -23.60 1.64 -13.52
N LEU A 443 -23.07 0.42 -13.40
CA LEU A 443 -23.59 -0.65 -12.54
C LEU A 443 -22.43 -1.33 -11.80
N LEU A 444 -22.46 -1.28 -10.48
CA LEU A 444 -21.51 -1.94 -9.59
C LEU A 444 -22.18 -3.15 -8.94
N LEU A 445 -21.58 -4.34 -9.09
CA LEU A 445 -22.11 -5.61 -8.60
C LEU A 445 -21.22 -6.19 -7.50
N PRO A 446 -21.75 -6.46 -6.29
CA PRO A 446 -20.95 -7.01 -5.19
C PRO A 446 -20.67 -8.50 -5.40
N ALA A 447 -19.40 -8.83 -5.59
CA ALA A 447 -18.94 -10.21 -5.77
C ALA A 447 -18.50 -10.85 -4.44
N ALA A 448 -18.59 -12.18 -4.36
CA ALA A 448 -18.02 -12.97 -3.28
C ALA A 448 -16.50 -13.17 -3.46
N GLY A 449 -15.74 -12.97 -2.38
CA GLY A 449 -14.29 -13.12 -2.33
C GLY A 449 -13.82 -14.55 -2.02
N TRP A 450 -12.51 -14.71 -1.81
CA TRP A 450 -11.92 -15.98 -1.38
C TRP A 450 -12.54 -16.44 -0.03
N LEU A 451 -12.84 -17.74 0.11
CA LEU A 451 -13.64 -18.39 1.17
C LEU A 451 -15.15 -18.09 1.18
N GLU A 452 -15.63 -17.08 0.46
CA GLU A 452 -17.06 -16.74 0.40
C GLU A 452 -17.80 -17.51 -0.72
N LYS A 453 -17.03 -18.13 -1.62
CA LYS A 453 -17.49 -18.94 -2.77
C LYS A 453 -16.65 -20.21 -2.90
N GLU A 454 -17.17 -21.17 -3.67
CA GLU A 454 -16.48 -22.42 -3.97
C GLU A 454 -16.19 -22.59 -5.46
N GLY A 455 -15.17 -23.38 -5.79
CA GLY A 455 -14.81 -23.73 -7.17
C GLY A 455 -13.43 -24.35 -7.26
N THR A 456 -12.79 -24.23 -8.43
CA THR A 456 -11.46 -24.78 -8.68
C THR A 456 -10.48 -23.74 -9.23
N MET A 457 -9.18 -23.96 -8.98
CA MET A 457 -8.09 -23.22 -9.60
C MET A 457 -6.99 -24.16 -10.07
N THR A 458 -6.37 -23.83 -11.21
CA THR A 458 -5.22 -24.51 -11.78
C THR A 458 -3.97 -23.62 -11.69
N ASN A 459 -2.91 -24.14 -11.07
CA ASN A 459 -1.65 -23.42 -10.84
C ASN A 459 -0.66 -23.51 -12.04
N SER A 460 0.56 -22.99 -11.87
CA SER A 460 1.59 -22.95 -12.94
C SER A 460 2.05 -24.33 -13.44
N GLU A 461 2.03 -25.36 -12.59
CA GLU A 461 2.39 -26.74 -12.96
C GLU A 461 1.18 -27.59 -13.37
N ARG A 462 0.06 -26.95 -13.76
CA ARG A 462 -1.18 -27.62 -14.20
C ARG A 462 -1.95 -28.34 -13.08
N ARG A 463 -1.63 -28.06 -11.81
CA ARG A 463 -2.27 -28.72 -10.67
C ARG A 463 -3.59 -28.03 -10.33
N ILE A 464 -4.67 -28.80 -10.44
CA ILE A 464 -6.05 -28.44 -10.12
C ILE A 464 -6.28 -28.66 -8.63
N SER A 465 -6.80 -27.65 -7.96
CA SER A 465 -7.14 -27.66 -6.53
C SER A 465 -8.57 -27.19 -6.32
N TYR A 466 -9.28 -27.78 -5.35
CA TYR A 466 -10.59 -27.33 -4.93
C TYR A 466 -10.48 -26.22 -3.86
N LEU A 467 -11.30 -25.19 -4.00
CA LEU A 467 -11.44 -24.10 -3.05
C LEU A 467 -12.85 -24.18 -2.44
N PRO A 468 -12.99 -24.53 -1.15
CA PRO A 468 -14.29 -24.55 -0.48
C PRO A 468 -14.81 -23.15 -0.13
N LYS A 469 -16.13 -23.03 -0.09
CA LYS A 469 -16.80 -21.95 0.64
C LYS A 469 -16.73 -22.25 2.14
N GLY A 470 -16.06 -21.39 2.90
CA GLY A 470 -15.88 -21.53 4.35
C GLY A 470 -16.64 -20.50 5.19
N ILE A 471 -16.94 -19.34 4.63
CA ILE A 471 -17.68 -18.25 5.30
C ILE A 471 -18.79 -17.71 4.40
N ASN A 472 -19.68 -16.88 4.97
CA ASN A 472 -20.69 -16.17 4.20
C ASN A 472 -20.10 -14.88 3.62
N ALA A 473 -20.51 -14.53 2.40
CA ALA A 473 -20.20 -13.24 1.81
C ALA A 473 -20.90 -12.12 2.60
N PRO A 474 -20.26 -10.94 2.77
CA PRO A 474 -20.86 -9.84 3.50
C PRO A 474 -22.01 -9.19 2.72
N GLY A 475 -23.05 -8.72 3.42
CA GLY A 475 -24.20 -8.07 2.81
C GLY A 475 -25.01 -9.00 1.89
N GLU A 476 -25.29 -8.52 0.68
CA GLU A 476 -25.99 -9.27 -0.38
C GLU A 476 -25.01 -9.72 -1.50
N ALA A 477 -23.70 -9.76 -1.23
CA ALA A 477 -22.71 -10.18 -2.21
C ALA A 477 -22.95 -11.63 -2.69
N LEU A 478 -22.81 -11.88 -3.99
CA LEU A 478 -23.05 -13.19 -4.61
C LEU A 478 -21.79 -13.73 -5.28
N SER A 479 -21.68 -15.06 -5.42
CA SER A 479 -20.61 -15.65 -6.23
C SER A 479 -20.74 -15.23 -7.69
N ASP A 480 -19.61 -15.11 -8.39
CA ASP A 480 -19.62 -14.72 -9.80
C ASP A 480 -20.43 -15.72 -10.65
N VAL A 481 -20.41 -17.01 -10.29
CA VAL A 481 -21.27 -18.05 -10.87
C VAL A 481 -22.75 -17.67 -10.82
N GLU A 482 -23.25 -17.25 -9.66
CA GLU A 482 -24.66 -16.91 -9.48
C GLU A 482 -25.02 -15.64 -10.26
N ILE A 483 -24.15 -14.61 -10.22
CA ILE A 483 -24.36 -13.35 -10.95
C ILE A 483 -24.48 -13.62 -12.46
N LEU A 484 -23.54 -14.36 -13.03
CA LEU A 484 -23.52 -14.69 -14.46
C LEU A 484 -24.71 -15.56 -14.86
N THR A 485 -25.09 -16.52 -14.02
CA THR A 485 -26.24 -17.41 -14.28
C THR A 485 -27.55 -16.64 -14.25
N ARG A 486 -27.74 -15.73 -13.28
CA ARG A 486 -28.92 -14.86 -13.24
C ARG A 486 -28.97 -13.92 -14.43
N PHE A 487 -27.85 -13.31 -14.82
CA PHE A 487 -27.79 -12.49 -16.02
C PHE A 487 -28.17 -13.27 -17.28
N ALA A 488 -27.63 -14.48 -17.48
CA ALA A 488 -27.98 -15.32 -18.61
C ALA A 488 -29.48 -15.67 -18.65
N LYS A 489 -30.09 -15.92 -17.48
CA LYS A 489 -31.55 -16.13 -17.35
C LYS A 489 -32.35 -14.88 -17.73
N LYS A 490 -31.93 -13.68 -17.30
CA LYS A 490 -32.59 -12.40 -17.69
C LYS A 490 -32.43 -12.09 -19.18
N MET A 491 -31.36 -12.58 -19.82
CA MET A 491 -31.17 -12.55 -21.27
C MET A 491 -31.99 -13.62 -22.02
N ASN A 492 -32.74 -14.47 -21.32
CA ASN A 492 -33.50 -15.61 -21.85
C ASN A 492 -32.65 -16.66 -22.58
N PHE A 493 -31.42 -16.89 -22.11
CA PHE A 493 -30.54 -17.93 -22.66
C PHE A 493 -30.77 -19.28 -22.00
N ASN A 494 -30.86 -20.32 -22.84
CA ASN A 494 -30.92 -21.71 -22.40
C ASN A 494 -29.51 -22.22 -22.02
N GLY A 495 -29.41 -23.35 -21.31
CA GLY A 495 -28.10 -23.96 -20.99
C GLY A 495 -27.36 -23.37 -19.78
N PHE A 496 -28.05 -22.59 -18.96
CA PHE A 496 -27.55 -22.02 -17.68
C PHE A 496 -28.38 -22.47 -16.46
N ASN A 497 -29.15 -23.55 -16.58
CA ASN A 497 -29.97 -24.09 -15.49
C ASN A 497 -29.16 -25.12 -14.66
N PHE A 498 -28.10 -24.65 -14.02
CA PHE A 498 -27.27 -25.47 -13.11
C PHE A 498 -27.86 -25.46 -11.69
N ASN A 499 -27.76 -26.58 -10.95
CA ASN A 499 -28.26 -26.64 -9.57
C ASN A 499 -27.23 -26.16 -8.55
N ASN A 500 -25.94 -26.33 -8.86
CA ASN A 500 -24.81 -25.97 -8.02
C ASN A 500 -23.55 -25.75 -8.87
N THR A 501 -22.46 -25.28 -8.24
CA THR A 501 -21.19 -25.00 -8.93
C THR A 501 -20.53 -26.26 -9.50
N GLU A 502 -20.69 -27.42 -8.84
CA GLU A 502 -20.10 -28.67 -9.31
C GLU A 502 -20.70 -29.12 -10.66
N ASP A 503 -21.99 -28.86 -10.92
CA ASP A 503 -22.60 -29.18 -12.21
C ASP A 503 -21.89 -28.46 -13.37
N ILE A 504 -21.43 -27.22 -13.15
CA ILE A 504 -20.65 -26.45 -14.13
C ILE A 504 -19.27 -27.07 -14.32
N TYR A 505 -18.61 -27.44 -13.22
CA TYR A 505 -17.31 -28.11 -13.28
C TYR A 505 -17.40 -29.45 -14.02
N LYS A 506 -18.46 -30.24 -13.78
CA LYS A 506 -18.74 -31.49 -14.50
C LYS A 506 -18.94 -31.25 -15.99
N GLU A 507 -19.69 -30.22 -16.38
CA GLU A 507 -19.86 -29.85 -17.79
C GLU A 507 -18.50 -29.52 -18.44
N HIS A 508 -17.65 -28.73 -17.77
CA HIS A 508 -16.30 -28.46 -18.24
C HIS A 508 -15.44 -29.74 -18.35
N CYS A 509 -15.44 -30.60 -17.33
CA CYS A 509 -14.71 -31.86 -17.34
C CYS A 509 -15.14 -32.76 -18.51
N LEU A 510 -16.45 -32.88 -18.76
CA LEU A 510 -16.98 -33.65 -19.89
C LEU A 510 -16.48 -33.12 -21.24
N MET A 511 -16.35 -31.80 -21.38
CA MET A 511 -15.84 -31.18 -22.60
C MET A 511 -14.37 -31.52 -22.88
N THR A 512 -13.57 -31.81 -21.84
CA THR A 512 -12.15 -32.16 -21.97
C THR A 512 -11.91 -33.59 -22.46
N LYS A 513 -12.96 -34.42 -22.51
CA LYS A 513 -12.86 -35.84 -22.87
C LYS A 513 -12.18 -36.03 -24.24
N ASN A 514 -11.22 -36.94 -24.32
CA ASN A 514 -10.41 -37.23 -25.51
C ASN A 514 -9.56 -36.05 -26.02
N THR A 515 -9.23 -35.09 -25.15
CA THR A 515 -8.26 -34.02 -25.45
C THR A 515 -6.93 -34.28 -24.71
N ASN A 516 -5.89 -33.50 -25.01
CA ASN A 516 -4.61 -33.61 -24.31
C ASN A 516 -4.66 -33.12 -22.84
N ILE A 517 -5.73 -32.40 -22.48
CA ILE A 517 -5.98 -31.91 -21.12
C ILE A 517 -7.11 -32.67 -20.41
N ASP A 518 -7.44 -33.88 -20.88
CA ASP A 518 -8.59 -34.65 -20.41
C ASP A 518 -8.62 -34.79 -18.88
N ILE A 519 -9.66 -34.24 -18.26
CA ILE A 519 -9.97 -34.36 -16.83
C ILE A 519 -11.40 -34.88 -16.64
N SER A 520 -11.95 -35.58 -17.63
CA SER A 520 -13.34 -36.07 -17.63
C SER A 520 -13.66 -37.05 -16.49
N PHE A 521 -12.63 -37.58 -15.81
CA PHE A 521 -12.75 -38.43 -14.63
C PHE A 521 -12.42 -37.71 -13.30
N LEU A 522 -12.33 -36.39 -13.30
CA LEU A 522 -12.31 -35.56 -12.08
C LEU A 522 -13.71 -35.05 -11.73
N ASN A 523 -13.89 -34.75 -10.44
CA ASN A 523 -15.07 -34.11 -9.86
C ASN A 523 -14.69 -33.55 -8.47
N TYR A 524 -15.60 -32.84 -7.81
CA TYR A 524 -15.27 -32.25 -6.50
C TYR A 524 -15.05 -33.32 -5.44
N ASN A 525 -15.73 -34.47 -5.52
CA ASN A 525 -15.52 -35.54 -4.54
C ASN A 525 -14.07 -36.05 -4.55
N ARG A 526 -13.47 -36.27 -5.73
CA ARG A 526 -12.05 -36.65 -5.83
C ARG A 526 -11.15 -35.52 -5.32
N LEU A 527 -11.40 -34.28 -5.72
CA LEU A 527 -10.58 -33.15 -5.26
C LEU A 527 -10.63 -32.92 -3.75
N LYS A 528 -11.79 -33.18 -3.12
CA LYS A 528 -11.99 -33.06 -1.67
C LYS A 528 -11.34 -34.20 -0.88
N ASN A 529 -11.42 -35.43 -1.38
CA ASN A 529 -11.07 -36.63 -0.62
C ASN A 529 -9.72 -37.25 -1.01
N GLU A 530 -9.26 -37.08 -2.24
CA GLU A 530 -8.00 -37.63 -2.77
C GLU A 530 -6.90 -36.56 -2.90
N GLY A 531 -7.26 -35.27 -2.90
CA GLY A 531 -6.31 -34.15 -2.94
C GLY A 531 -6.27 -33.43 -4.30
N THR A 532 -5.08 -33.02 -4.74
CA THR A 532 -4.91 -32.18 -5.93
C THR A 532 -4.29 -32.96 -7.08
N PHE A 533 -4.65 -32.63 -8.32
CA PHE A 533 -4.27 -33.41 -9.50
C PHE A 533 -3.65 -32.55 -10.58
N GLN A 534 -2.60 -33.05 -11.25
CA GLN A 534 -2.10 -32.44 -12.48
C GLN A 534 -2.78 -33.09 -13.68
N TRP A 535 -3.32 -32.30 -14.59
CA TRP A 535 -3.89 -32.84 -15.82
C TRP A 535 -2.80 -33.32 -16.79
N PRO A 536 -3.10 -34.31 -17.66
CA PRO A 536 -4.39 -35.01 -17.78
C PRO A 536 -4.68 -36.08 -16.70
N VAL A 537 -5.96 -36.43 -16.56
CA VAL A 537 -6.57 -37.47 -15.71
C VAL A 537 -7.65 -38.21 -16.54
N PRO A 538 -7.24 -39.09 -17.47
CA PRO A 538 -8.11 -39.65 -18.51
C PRO A 538 -8.92 -40.89 -18.10
N ASP A 539 -8.80 -41.36 -16.87
CA ASP A 539 -9.52 -42.53 -16.36
C ASP A 539 -9.78 -42.46 -14.84
N TYR A 540 -10.70 -43.31 -14.37
CA TYR A 540 -11.08 -43.38 -12.96
C TYR A 540 -9.96 -44.01 -12.13
N GLY A 541 -9.48 -43.30 -11.10
CA GLY A 541 -8.37 -43.74 -10.25
C GLY A 541 -6.99 -43.26 -10.72
N HIS A 542 -6.88 -42.58 -11.87
CA HIS A 542 -5.62 -41.99 -12.31
C HIS A 542 -5.08 -40.97 -11.28
N PRO A 543 -3.78 -41.04 -10.88
CA PRO A 543 -3.21 -40.20 -9.81
C PRO A 543 -2.84 -38.78 -10.26
N GLY A 544 -3.08 -38.45 -11.54
CA GLY A 544 -2.61 -37.23 -12.20
C GLY A 544 -1.35 -37.47 -13.01
N THR A 545 -1.00 -36.50 -13.86
CA THR A 545 0.13 -36.56 -14.78
C THR A 545 1.18 -35.49 -14.43
N PRO A 546 2.18 -35.81 -13.60
CA PRO A 546 3.16 -34.83 -13.16
C PRO A 546 3.99 -34.22 -14.29
N ARG A 547 4.39 -35.02 -15.28
CA ARG A 547 5.27 -34.59 -16.38
C ARG A 547 4.66 -34.97 -17.71
N LEU A 548 4.69 -34.03 -18.66
CA LEU A 548 4.27 -34.30 -20.04
C LEU A 548 5.48 -34.72 -20.89
N PHE A 549 5.20 -35.34 -22.04
CA PHE A 549 6.18 -35.70 -23.06
C PHE A 549 7.30 -36.65 -22.60
N THR A 550 7.06 -37.46 -21.56
CA THR A 550 8.00 -38.48 -21.10
C THR A 550 8.23 -39.61 -22.13
N ASP A 551 7.30 -39.76 -23.07
CA ASP A 551 7.38 -40.63 -24.24
C ASP A 551 8.04 -39.96 -25.47
N LYS A 552 8.42 -38.69 -25.33
CA LYS A 552 9.01 -37.84 -26.39
C LYS A 552 8.13 -37.68 -27.63
N LYS A 553 6.80 -37.74 -27.44
CA LYS A 553 5.80 -37.41 -28.47
C LYS A 553 5.17 -36.06 -28.14
N PHE A 554 5.30 -35.11 -29.06
CA PHE A 554 4.74 -33.76 -28.89
C PHE A 554 3.37 -33.66 -29.57
N TYR A 555 2.56 -32.66 -29.21
CA TYR A 555 1.21 -32.48 -29.75
C TYR A 555 1.19 -31.74 -31.11
N THR A 556 2.35 -31.55 -31.71
CA THR A 556 2.49 -31.11 -33.11
C THR A 556 1.95 -32.18 -34.08
N PRO A 557 1.53 -31.80 -35.30
CA PRO A 557 1.10 -32.77 -36.32
C PRO A 557 2.13 -33.88 -36.63
N SER A 558 3.43 -33.57 -36.58
CA SER A 558 4.53 -34.52 -36.82
C SER A 558 4.92 -35.35 -35.58
N GLN A 559 4.31 -35.07 -34.43
CA GLN A 559 4.71 -35.53 -33.09
C GLN A 559 6.14 -35.18 -32.66
N LYS A 560 6.80 -34.23 -33.35
CA LYS A 560 8.15 -33.74 -33.07
C LYS A 560 8.12 -32.28 -32.64
N ALA A 561 8.95 -31.92 -31.65
CA ALA A 561 9.07 -30.53 -31.23
C ALA A 561 9.75 -29.68 -32.31
N ILE A 562 9.37 -28.40 -32.41
CA ILE A 562 9.79 -27.54 -33.51
C ILE A 562 10.88 -26.57 -33.03
N PHE A 563 12.06 -26.61 -33.65
CA PHE A 563 13.01 -25.50 -33.54
C PHE A 563 12.45 -24.29 -34.26
N ASN A 564 12.08 -23.28 -33.49
CA ASN A 564 11.41 -22.08 -34.01
C ASN A 564 12.44 -21.03 -34.42
N ILE A 565 12.23 -20.39 -35.57
CA ILE A 565 13.06 -19.28 -36.06
C ILE A 565 12.37 -17.96 -35.71
N PRO A 566 12.99 -17.10 -34.89
CA PRO A 566 12.45 -15.77 -34.59
C PRO A 566 12.18 -14.97 -35.88
N THR A 567 11.04 -14.29 -35.92
CA THR A 567 10.72 -13.34 -37.00
C THR A 567 11.49 -12.04 -36.87
N ALA A 568 11.89 -11.67 -35.65
CA ALA A 568 12.80 -10.57 -35.34
C ALA A 568 13.88 -11.03 -34.35
N ILE A 569 15.13 -10.58 -34.58
CA ILE A 569 16.26 -10.84 -33.65
C ILE A 569 16.47 -9.66 -32.70
N GLU A 570 16.30 -8.44 -33.22
CA GLU A 570 16.42 -7.20 -32.45
C GLU A 570 15.03 -6.72 -32.00
N ASN A 571 14.99 -6.00 -30.88
CA ASN A 571 13.75 -5.46 -30.35
C ASN A 571 13.17 -4.39 -31.30
N THR A 572 11.85 -4.40 -31.47
CA THR A 572 11.14 -3.47 -32.36
C THR A 572 10.67 -2.20 -31.66
N SER A 573 10.84 -2.11 -30.34
CA SER A 573 10.55 -0.91 -29.55
C SER A 573 11.45 0.25 -29.94
N GLU A 574 10.94 1.48 -29.76
CA GLU A 574 11.73 2.70 -29.92
C GLU A 574 12.97 2.67 -29.05
N GLN A 575 14.15 2.89 -29.64
CA GLN A 575 15.41 2.88 -28.92
C GLN A 575 15.65 4.22 -28.19
N PRO A 576 16.41 4.22 -27.07
CA PRO A 576 16.80 5.44 -26.39
C PRO A 576 17.49 6.45 -27.32
N ASN A 577 17.24 7.74 -27.08
CA ASN A 577 17.81 8.86 -27.82
C ASN A 577 18.06 10.05 -26.89
N ASP A 578 18.57 11.17 -27.43
CA ASP A 578 18.91 12.35 -26.62
C ASP A 578 17.72 12.94 -25.83
N THR A 579 16.50 12.79 -26.34
CA THR A 579 15.27 13.27 -25.68
C THR A 579 14.80 12.30 -24.59
N PHE A 580 14.87 10.99 -24.85
CA PHE A 580 14.45 9.94 -23.92
C PHE A 580 15.58 8.91 -23.73
N PRO A 581 16.61 9.24 -22.92
CA PRO A 581 17.86 8.48 -22.88
C PRO A 581 17.79 7.19 -22.07
N TYR A 582 16.73 6.97 -21.28
CA TYR A 582 16.63 5.82 -20.37
C TYR A 582 15.57 4.82 -20.83
N ILE A 583 15.80 3.53 -20.56
CA ILE A 583 14.77 2.50 -20.66
C ILE A 583 14.10 2.34 -19.30
N LEU A 584 12.81 2.65 -19.22
CA LEU A 584 11.94 2.30 -18.10
C LEU A 584 11.55 0.83 -18.20
N THR A 585 11.85 0.08 -17.13
CA THR A 585 11.29 -1.24 -16.90
C THR A 585 10.38 -1.24 -15.67
N THR A 586 9.24 -1.93 -15.77
CA THR A 586 8.22 -1.96 -14.70
C THR A 586 8.19 -3.33 -14.01
N GLY A 587 7.76 -3.39 -12.75
CA GLY A 587 7.63 -4.67 -12.06
C GLY A 587 6.77 -4.66 -10.81
N ARG A 588 7.18 -5.50 -9.85
CA ARG A 588 6.46 -5.78 -8.60
C ARG A 588 7.37 -5.57 -7.39
N ILE A 589 6.76 -5.32 -6.23
CA ILE A 589 7.41 -5.35 -4.92
C ILE A 589 6.95 -6.59 -4.14
N ARG A 590 7.77 -7.04 -3.19
CA ARG A 590 7.59 -8.31 -2.47
C ARG A 590 6.22 -8.48 -1.81
N ASP A 591 5.79 -7.48 -1.04
CA ASP A 591 4.67 -7.62 -0.10
C ASP A 591 3.32 -7.20 -0.68
N GLN A 592 3.29 -6.66 -1.90
CA GLN A 592 2.08 -6.13 -2.52
C GLN A 592 1.63 -6.99 -3.70
N TRP A 593 0.32 -7.22 -3.76
CA TRP A 593 -0.32 -7.95 -4.84
C TRP A 593 -0.99 -7.01 -5.81
N HIS A 594 -0.62 -7.12 -7.09
CA HIS A 594 -1.27 -6.46 -8.22
C HIS A 594 -1.52 -4.96 -7.99
N THR A 595 -2.77 -4.52 -7.84
CA THR A 595 -3.15 -3.10 -7.69
C THR A 595 -3.52 -2.73 -6.25
N MET A 596 -3.03 -3.51 -5.27
CA MET A 596 -3.17 -3.28 -3.83
C MET A 596 -4.61 -3.24 -3.27
N THR A 597 -5.65 -3.53 -4.05
CA THR A 597 -7.06 -3.59 -3.56
C THR A 597 -7.29 -4.64 -2.46
N ARG A 598 -6.36 -5.58 -2.30
CA ARG A 598 -6.34 -6.60 -1.24
C ARG A 598 -5.21 -6.34 -0.24
N THR A 599 -3.96 -6.40 -0.68
CA THR A 599 -2.78 -6.31 0.20
C THR A 599 -2.51 -4.91 0.74
N GLY A 600 -3.04 -3.85 0.12
CA GLY A 600 -2.85 -2.47 0.55
C GLY A 600 -3.59 -2.11 1.85
N LYS A 601 -4.56 -2.94 2.26
CA LYS A 601 -5.30 -2.80 3.52
C LYS A 601 -4.54 -3.33 4.73
N VAL A 602 -3.65 -4.30 4.50
CA VAL A 602 -2.86 -4.92 5.56
C VAL A 602 -1.66 -4.03 5.84
N SER A 603 -1.68 -3.31 6.95
CA SER A 603 -0.66 -2.32 7.30
C SER A 603 0.73 -2.93 7.33
N ARG A 604 0.87 -4.15 7.86
CA ARG A 604 2.15 -4.87 7.89
C ARG A 604 2.78 -5.07 6.51
N LEU A 605 1.98 -5.27 5.46
CA LEU A 605 2.46 -5.43 4.08
C LEU A 605 2.90 -4.10 3.44
N MET A 606 2.57 -2.95 4.03
CA MET A 606 2.98 -1.62 3.58
C MET A 606 4.30 -1.14 4.20
N THR A 607 4.83 -1.86 5.20
CA THR A 607 5.99 -1.42 5.99
C THR A 607 7.32 -1.42 5.23
N HIS A 608 7.48 -2.30 4.24
CA HIS A 608 8.75 -2.44 3.51
C HIS A 608 8.95 -1.32 2.48
N ILE A 609 7.96 -1.07 1.62
CA ILE A 609 7.97 -0.01 0.61
C ILE A 609 6.59 0.66 0.61
N PRO A 610 6.42 1.79 1.33
CA PRO A 610 5.11 2.42 1.55
C PRO A 610 4.65 3.31 0.39
N SER A 611 5.56 3.75 -0.49
CA SER A 611 5.30 4.68 -1.59
C SER A 611 6.07 4.27 -2.87
N PRO A 612 5.61 4.70 -4.06
CA PRO A 612 6.33 4.45 -5.30
C PRO A 612 7.62 5.27 -5.36
N VAL A 613 8.72 4.62 -5.73
CA VAL A 613 10.03 5.25 -5.92
C VAL A 613 10.64 4.79 -7.24
N LEU A 614 11.34 5.69 -7.92
CA LEU A 614 12.09 5.37 -9.14
C LEU A 614 13.51 4.98 -8.77
N GLU A 615 13.87 3.74 -9.06
CA GLU A 615 15.26 3.30 -8.96
C GLU A 615 16.04 3.80 -10.16
N ILE A 616 17.14 4.52 -9.91
CA ILE A 616 18.06 5.06 -10.91
C ILE A 616 19.51 4.72 -10.54
N ASN A 617 20.33 4.40 -11.55
CA ASN A 617 21.74 4.08 -11.35
C ASN A 617 22.53 5.29 -10.84
N PRO A 618 23.56 5.13 -9.99
CA PRO A 618 24.33 6.26 -9.47
C PRO A 618 25.01 7.12 -10.55
N ILE A 619 25.46 6.52 -11.64
CA ILE A 619 26.10 7.23 -12.76
C ILE A 619 25.07 8.10 -13.49
N ASP A 620 23.89 7.55 -13.76
CA ASP A 620 22.81 8.28 -14.44
C ASP A 620 22.21 9.37 -13.56
N ALA A 621 22.06 9.10 -12.26
CA ALA A 621 21.64 10.09 -11.28
C ALA A 621 22.63 11.27 -11.21
N TYR A 622 23.94 10.97 -11.21
CA TYR A 622 24.98 12.00 -11.26
C TYR A 622 24.89 12.85 -12.54
N LYS A 623 24.78 12.22 -13.72
CA LYS A 623 24.62 12.92 -15.02
C LYS A 623 23.38 13.83 -15.02
N ALA A 624 22.30 13.39 -14.38
CA ALA A 624 21.04 14.14 -14.29
C ALA A 624 20.96 15.12 -13.10
N SER A 625 22.03 15.26 -12.30
CA SER A 625 22.05 16.07 -11.06
C SER A 625 20.92 15.71 -10.07
N ILE A 626 20.66 14.41 -9.92
CA ILE A 626 19.63 13.85 -9.03
C ILE A 626 20.31 13.21 -7.82
N ASN A 627 19.89 13.61 -6.62
CA ASN A 627 20.28 12.97 -5.37
C ASN A 627 19.22 11.96 -4.89
N ASN A 628 19.63 11.06 -4.00
CA ASN A 628 18.69 10.14 -3.36
C ASN A 628 17.64 10.92 -2.54
N GLY A 629 16.36 10.63 -2.77
CA GLY A 629 15.24 11.31 -2.12
C GLY A 629 14.72 12.55 -2.85
N ASP A 630 15.43 13.03 -3.89
CA ASP A 630 14.92 14.13 -4.72
C ASP A 630 13.59 13.76 -5.38
N ILE A 631 12.69 14.73 -5.48
CA ILE A 631 11.49 14.59 -6.30
C ILE A 631 11.90 14.74 -7.75
N VAL A 632 11.52 13.77 -8.57
CA VAL A 632 11.82 13.73 -10.00
C VAL A 632 10.54 13.64 -10.81
N VAL A 633 10.59 14.23 -12.00
CA VAL A 633 9.59 14.08 -13.05
C VAL A 633 10.13 13.08 -14.06
N VAL A 634 9.37 12.01 -14.28
CA VAL A 634 9.64 11.01 -15.30
C VAL A 634 8.69 11.27 -16.45
N THR A 635 9.21 11.41 -17.66
CA THR A 635 8.42 11.75 -18.85
C THR A 635 8.67 10.76 -19.96
N SER A 636 7.60 10.35 -20.63
CA SER A 636 7.58 9.53 -21.83
C SER A 636 6.77 10.24 -22.91
N LYS A 637 6.61 9.62 -24.08
CA LYS A 637 5.66 10.09 -25.09
C LYS A 637 4.18 10.05 -24.65
N ASN A 638 3.82 9.15 -23.73
CA ASN A 638 2.44 8.93 -23.32
C ASN A 638 2.03 9.78 -22.11
N GLY A 639 3.00 10.25 -21.33
CA GLY A 639 2.69 11.05 -20.15
C GLY A 639 3.85 11.23 -19.20
N THR A 640 3.50 11.66 -17.99
CA THR A 640 4.44 12.02 -16.96
C THR A 640 3.98 11.51 -15.59
N VAL A 641 4.96 11.28 -14.72
CA VAL A 641 4.85 10.79 -13.34
C VAL A 641 5.81 11.63 -12.47
N ARG A 642 5.43 11.89 -11.22
CA ARG A 642 6.24 12.64 -10.24
C ARG A 642 6.35 11.85 -8.94
N ILE A 643 7.56 11.46 -8.58
CA ILE A 643 7.86 10.54 -7.47
C ILE A 643 9.24 10.82 -6.87
N LYS A 644 9.59 10.14 -5.79
CA LYS A 644 10.94 10.19 -5.19
C LYS A 644 11.93 9.31 -5.97
N ALA A 645 13.13 9.81 -6.19
CA ALA A 645 14.26 9.03 -6.71
C ALA A 645 14.92 8.21 -5.60
N LYS A 646 15.24 6.95 -5.93
CA LYS A 646 16.08 6.06 -5.12
C LYS A 646 17.33 5.74 -5.93
N VAL A 647 18.47 6.31 -5.53
CA VAL A 647 19.75 6.04 -6.19
C VAL A 647 20.25 4.67 -5.74
N SER A 648 20.46 3.75 -6.67
CA SER A 648 20.80 2.35 -6.37
C SER A 648 21.73 1.74 -7.42
N ASP A 649 22.82 1.11 -6.99
CA ASP A 649 23.76 0.40 -7.85
C ASP A 649 23.22 -0.95 -8.37
N THR A 650 22.04 -1.36 -7.93
CA THR A 650 21.39 -2.61 -8.32
C THR A 650 20.72 -2.55 -9.70
N ILE A 651 20.43 -1.36 -10.23
CA ILE A 651 19.88 -1.17 -11.58
C ILE A 651 20.99 -0.83 -12.57
N ARG A 652 20.92 -1.40 -13.79
CA ARG A 652 21.91 -1.16 -14.85
C ARG A 652 21.92 0.32 -15.28
N GLU A 653 23.09 0.84 -15.63
CA GLU A 653 23.22 2.13 -16.33
C GLU A 653 22.37 2.16 -17.62
N GLY A 654 21.70 3.28 -17.88
CA GLY A 654 20.76 3.48 -18.98
C GLY A 654 19.36 2.90 -18.72
N VAL A 655 19.11 2.28 -17.56
CA VAL A 655 17.83 1.66 -17.21
C VAL A 655 17.31 2.25 -15.90
N VAL A 656 16.00 2.49 -15.84
CA VAL A 656 15.31 2.93 -14.62
C VAL A 656 14.16 1.99 -14.30
N PHE A 657 13.81 1.84 -13.03
CA PHE A 657 12.75 0.94 -12.59
C PHE A 657 11.68 1.64 -11.75
N LEU A 658 10.40 1.37 -12.07
CA LEU A 658 9.25 1.84 -11.31
C LEU A 658 8.20 0.73 -11.16
N PRO A 659 7.75 0.38 -9.93
CA PRO A 659 6.67 -0.59 -9.72
C PRO A 659 5.30 -0.03 -10.14
N MET A 660 4.38 -0.87 -10.62
CA MET A 660 3.05 -0.44 -11.12
C MET A 660 1.89 -0.53 -10.12
N HIS A 661 2.18 -0.74 -8.85
CA HIS A 661 1.14 -1.12 -7.87
C HIS A 661 0.14 0.00 -7.53
N TRP A 662 0.56 1.26 -7.64
CA TRP A 662 -0.24 2.40 -7.21
C TRP A 662 -1.13 2.95 -8.34
N GLY A 663 -2.43 3.05 -8.06
CA GLY A 663 -3.43 3.75 -8.89
C GLY A 663 -3.45 5.25 -8.63
N LYS A 664 -4.60 5.92 -8.69
CA LYS A 664 -4.68 7.33 -8.29
C LYS A 664 -4.58 7.46 -6.77
N GLN A 665 -3.78 8.41 -6.28
CA GLN A 665 -3.75 8.78 -4.86
C GLN A 665 -4.37 10.16 -4.69
N LEU A 666 -5.47 10.23 -3.93
CA LEU A 666 -6.20 11.48 -3.67
C LEU A 666 -6.56 12.24 -4.97
N GLU A 667 -7.10 11.52 -5.95
CA GLU A 667 -7.41 11.98 -7.32
C GLU A 667 -6.20 12.40 -8.19
N ASN A 668 -4.99 12.38 -7.66
CA ASN A 668 -3.76 12.60 -8.43
C ASN A 668 -3.32 11.30 -9.13
N ASP A 669 -2.88 11.41 -10.38
CA ASP A 669 -2.42 10.27 -11.18
C ASP A 669 -0.90 10.24 -11.43
N LEU A 670 -0.16 11.23 -10.94
CA LEU A 670 1.28 11.35 -11.16
C LEU A 670 2.10 10.28 -10.44
N ASN A 671 1.50 9.46 -9.59
CA ASN A 671 2.15 8.30 -8.98
C ASN A 671 1.87 6.98 -9.74
N ARG A 672 1.10 7.02 -10.84
CA ARG A 672 0.66 5.86 -11.62
C ARG A 672 1.63 5.55 -12.75
N THR A 673 2.48 4.55 -12.55
CA THR A 673 3.54 4.10 -13.48
C THR A 673 3.07 3.88 -14.92
N ASN A 674 1.91 3.26 -15.11
CA ASN A 674 1.39 2.93 -16.43
C ASN A 674 0.85 4.16 -17.22
N ASN A 675 0.97 5.38 -16.67
CA ASN A 675 0.89 6.61 -17.44
C ASN A 675 2.10 6.80 -18.38
N LEU A 676 3.22 6.14 -18.10
CA LEU A 676 4.45 6.27 -18.89
C LEU A 676 4.53 5.23 -20.00
N THR A 677 3.97 4.04 -19.77
CA THR A 677 4.25 2.85 -20.57
C THR A 677 3.73 3.00 -22.00
N ASN A 678 4.53 2.55 -22.97
CA ASN A 678 4.13 2.52 -24.38
C ASN A 678 2.95 1.56 -24.62
N THR A 679 2.35 1.64 -25.81
CA THR A 679 1.20 0.80 -26.20
C THR A 679 1.51 -0.20 -27.32
N LEU A 680 2.80 -0.49 -27.55
CA LEU A 680 3.22 -1.55 -28.47
C LEU A 680 2.83 -2.92 -27.90
N VAL A 681 2.47 -3.83 -28.79
CA VAL A 681 2.10 -5.21 -28.45
C VAL A 681 2.84 -6.18 -29.36
N ASP A 682 3.11 -7.38 -28.86
CA ASP A 682 3.61 -8.47 -29.70
C ASP A 682 2.61 -8.77 -30.83
N PRO A 683 3.07 -8.96 -32.08
CA PRO A 683 2.18 -9.11 -33.22
C PRO A 683 1.32 -10.38 -33.18
N VAL A 684 1.78 -11.43 -32.48
CA VAL A 684 1.12 -12.74 -32.39
C VAL A 684 0.32 -12.86 -31.10
N SER A 685 0.94 -12.63 -29.95
CA SER A 685 0.30 -12.80 -28.65
C SER A 685 -0.54 -11.59 -28.23
N LYS A 686 -0.34 -10.43 -28.86
CA LYS A 686 -0.96 -9.14 -28.49
C LYS A 686 -0.66 -8.72 -27.04
N GLU A 687 0.41 -9.25 -26.45
CA GLU A 687 0.85 -8.88 -25.10
C GLU A 687 1.63 -7.55 -25.13
N PRO A 688 1.38 -6.60 -24.21
CA PRO A 688 2.04 -5.28 -24.26
C PRO A 688 3.51 -5.25 -23.81
N ASP A 689 4.25 -4.29 -24.35
CA ASP A 689 5.69 -4.07 -24.14
C ASP A 689 6.03 -3.32 -22.84
N PHE A 690 5.53 -3.80 -21.69
CA PHE A 690 5.70 -3.12 -20.39
C PHE A 690 7.15 -3.02 -19.88
N LYS A 691 8.07 -3.83 -20.43
CA LYS A 691 9.47 -3.91 -19.96
C LYS A 691 10.41 -2.99 -20.70
N PHE A 692 9.91 -2.25 -21.69
CA PHE A 692 10.72 -1.38 -22.53
C PHE A 692 9.96 -0.10 -22.88
N THR A 693 10.17 0.99 -22.15
CA THR A 693 9.61 2.30 -22.52
C THR A 693 10.71 3.36 -22.41
N THR A 694 10.94 4.14 -23.46
CA THR A 694 11.94 5.22 -23.40
C THR A 694 11.43 6.39 -22.57
N VAL A 695 12.22 6.84 -21.60
CA VAL A 695 11.86 7.95 -20.71
C VAL A 695 13.01 8.93 -20.50
N ALA A 696 12.65 10.14 -20.09
CA ALA A 696 13.54 11.14 -19.54
C ALA A 696 13.26 11.25 -18.03
N VAL A 697 14.31 11.53 -17.26
CA VAL A 697 14.21 11.78 -15.82
C VAL A 697 14.87 13.11 -15.53
N ALA A 698 14.13 14.02 -14.91
CA ALA A 698 14.62 15.32 -14.51
C ALA A 698 14.24 15.60 -13.05
N LYS A 699 15.07 16.34 -12.33
CA LYS A 699 14.70 16.86 -11.01
C LYS A 699 13.48 17.75 -11.14
N TYR A 700 12.49 17.57 -10.28
CA TYR A 700 11.35 18.46 -10.22
C TYR A 700 11.82 19.83 -9.73
N VAL A 701 11.54 20.86 -10.52
CA VAL A 701 11.79 22.25 -10.14
C VAL A 701 10.44 22.85 -9.77
N LYS A 702 10.26 23.12 -8.47
CA LYS A 702 9.11 23.85 -7.96
C LYS A 702 9.16 25.30 -8.46
N PRO A 703 8.05 25.89 -8.93
CA PRO A 703 7.97 27.33 -9.16
C PRO A 703 8.22 28.14 -7.89
N PHE A 704 8.79 29.34 -8.05
CA PHE A 704 8.94 30.29 -6.95
C PHE A 704 7.55 30.72 -6.45
N GLU A 705 7.39 30.80 -5.13
CA GLU A 705 6.16 31.28 -4.49
C GLU A 705 6.46 32.25 -3.35
N LYS A 706 5.54 33.19 -3.14
CA LYS A 706 5.43 33.99 -1.92
C LYS A 706 4.52 33.28 -0.92
N ILE A 707 5.09 32.86 0.19
CA ILE A 707 4.39 32.14 1.25
C ILE A 707 4.17 33.08 2.43
N ALA A 708 2.91 33.39 2.73
CA ALA A 708 2.53 34.08 3.95
C ALA A 708 2.14 33.06 5.02
N VAL A 709 2.69 33.19 6.23
CA VAL A 709 2.37 32.34 7.39
C VAL A 709 1.76 33.20 8.48
N VAL A 710 0.51 32.92 8.86
CA VAL A 710 -0.21 33.67 9.90
C VAL A 710 -0.18 32.87 11.20
N GLY A 711 0.62 33.33 12.15
CA GLY A 711 0.89 32.69 13.43
C GLY A 711 2.35 32.23 13.55
N ALA A 712 2.91 32.30 14.76
CA ALA A 712 4.31 31.94 15.06
C ALA A 712 4.43 30.87 16.15
N GLY A 713 3.46 29.95 16.19
CA GLY A 713 3.44 28.82 17.11
C GLY A 713 4.31 27.63 16.65
N ALA A 714 4.13 26.49 17.33
CA ALA A 714 4.91 25.27 17.04
C ALA A 714 4.75 24.76 15.59
N ALA A 715 3.54 24.81 15.04
CA ALA A 715 3.26 24.36 13.68
C ALA A 715 3.98 25.21 12.62
N ALA A 716 3.85 26.54 12.73
CA ALA A 716 4.52 27.49 11.84
C ALA A 716 6.04 27.35 11.89
N PHE A 717 6.63 27.32 13.08
CA PHE A 717 8.07 27.12 13.26
C PHE A 717 8.57 25.84 12.57
N ARG A 718 7.84 24.74 12.77
CA ARG A 718 8.20 23.44 12.19
C ARG A 718 8.06 23.45 10.67
N PHE A 719 6.99 24.02 10.14
CA PHE A 719 6.83 24.16 8.69
C PHE A 719 8.02 24.91 8.10
N ILE A 720 8.37 26.08 8.65
CA ILE A 720 9.48 26.91 8.14
C ILE A 720 10.80 26.13 8.20
N GLN A 721 11.09 25.48 9.33
CA GLN A 721 12.31 24.70 9.50
C GLN A 721 12.42 23.61 8.42
N ASN A 722 11.38 22.78 8.28
CA ASN A 722 11.37 21.67 7.34
C ASN A 722 11.38 22.15 5.89
N TYR A 723 10.62 23.21 5.60
CA TYR A 723 10.55 23.77 4.27
C TYR A 723 11.90 24.33 3.83
N ARG A 724 12.63 25.01 4.74
CA ARG A 724 13.98 25.52 4.46
C ARG A 724 15.05 24.44 4.34
N GLU A 725 14.84 23.24 4.88
CA GLU A 725 15.69 22.08 4.59
C GLU A 725 15.54 21.61 3.11
N ILE A 726 14.43 21.96 2.44
CA ILE A 726 14.12 21.51 1.07
C ILE A 726 14.23 22.65 0.04
N ASN A 727 13.76 23.85 0.38
CA ASN A 727 13.69 25.03 -0.49
C ASN A 727 14.26 26.27 0.20
N THR A 728 15.32 26.83 -0.39
CA THR A 728 16.00 28.01 0.14
C THR A 728 15.68 29.30 -0.61
N THR A 729 14.81 29.25 -1.64
CA THR A 729 14.62 30.35 -2.60
C THR A 729 13.31 31.08 -2.43
N ASP A 730 12.23 30.41 -2.01
CA ASP A 730 10.91 31.05 -1.87
C ASP A 730 10.90 32.15 -0.83
N GLU A 731 10.06 33.15 -1.03
CA GLU A 731 9.85 34.23 -0.06
C GLU A 731 8.89 33.74 1.03
N ILE A 732 9.27 33.89 2.30
CA ILE A 732 8.41 33.54 3.43
C ILE A 732 8.26 34.76 4.33
N ILE A 733 7.03 35.22 4.51
CA ILE A 733 6.67 36.27 5.46
C ILE A 733 5.83 35.65 6.57
N VAL A 734 6.21 35.88 7.82
CA VAL A 734 5.54 35.32 8.99
C VAL A 734 4.97 36.45 9.83
N PHE A 735 3.67 36.39 10.11
CA PHE A 735 2.93 37.35 10.91
C PHE A 735 2.66 36.77 12.30
N SER A 736 3.02 37.51 13.34
CA SER A 736 2.81 37.13 14.73
C SER A 736 2.11 38.27 15.46
N ASN A 737 0.94 37.99 16.03
CA ASN A 737 0.26 38.93 16.92
C ASN A 737 0.89 39.02 18.32
N GLU A 738 1.93 38.23 18.60
CA GLU A 738 2.76 38.30 19.79
C GLU A 738 4.10 38.93 19.43
N GLU A 739 4.64 39.76 20.32
CA GLU A 739 5.98 40.38 20.17
C GLU A 739 7.08 39.31 20.12
N ASN A 740 6.89 38.23 20.88
CA ASN A 740 7.87 37.16 21.07
C ASN A 740 7.46 35.86 20.35
N PRO A 741 7.92 35.61 19.11
CA PRO A 741 7.57 34.40 18.36
C PRO A 741 8.37 33.16 18.80
N PHE A 742 7.95 31.98 18.32
CA PHE A 742 8.74 30.74 18.35
C PHE A 742 9.28 30.27 19.71
N TYR A 743 8.43 30.25 20.74
CA TYR A 743 8.75 29.68 22.05
C TYR A 743 7.90 28.43 22.36
N ASN A 744 8.34 27.64 23.34
CA ASN A 744 7.62 26.47 23.83
C ASN A 744 6.63 26.85 24.93
N ARG A 745 5.40 27.17 24.53
CA ARG A 745 4.31 27.52 25.47
C ARG A 745 3.93 26.43 26.48
N VAL A 746 4.31 25.16 26.24
CA VAL A 746 4.06 24.07 27.19
C VAL A 746 4.92 24.22 28.45
N LEU A 747 6.00 25.01 28.40
CA LEU A 747 6.90 25.26 29.52
C LEU A 747 6.59 26.57 30.28
N LEU A 748 5.44 27.19 30.01
CA LEU A 748 5.02 28.39 30.73
C LEU A 748 4.81 28.15 32.24
N PRO A 749 4.28 27.00 32.71
CA PRO A 749 4.19 26.72 34.14
C PRO A 749 5.54 26.83 34.88
N GLU A 750 6.61 26.24 34.34
CA GLU A 750 7.96 26.28 34.92
C GLU A 750 8.62 27.66 34.77
N TYR A 751 8.19 28.46 33.78
CA TYR A 751 8.60 29.85 33.64
C TYR A 751 7.97 30.76 34.70
N VAL A 752 6.68 30.55 35.03
CA VAL A 752 5.99 31.30 36.11
C VAL A 752 6.71 31.11 37.44
N THR A 753 7.25 29.93 37.71
CA THR A 753 7.99 29.63 38.94
C THR A 753 9.48 29.95 38.86
N ALA A 754 9.95 30.52 37.75
CA ALA A 754 11.37 30.82 37.50
C ALA A 754 12.31 29.59 37.60
N GLU A 755 11.79 28.37 37.40
CA GLU A 755 12.61 27.17 37.22
C GLU A 755 13.29 27.16 35.85
N LEU A 756 12.60 27.73 34.85
CA LEU A 756 13.15 27.99 33.53
C LEU A 756 13.18 29.50 33.26
N SER A 757 14.30 29.96 32.70
CA SER A 757 14.42 31.32 32.17
C SER A 757 13.69 31.46 30.83
N TRP A 758 13.36 32.70 30.44
CA TRP A 758 12.72 32.97 29.15
C TRP A 758 13.53 32.40 27.97
N GLU A 759 14.86 32.51 28.03
CA GLU A 759 15.77 32.02 27.00
C GLU A 759 15.69 30.48 26.83
N GLN A 760 15.36 29.75 27.89
CA GLN A 760 15.18 28.29 27.85
C GLN A 760 13.85 27.88 27.20
N LEU A 761 12.90 28.80 27.07
CA LEU A 761 11.63 28.56 26.38
C LEU A 761 11.74 28.77 24.86
N LEU A 762 12.72 29.55 24.39
CA LEU A 762 12.90 29.84 22.97
C LEU A 762 13.22 28.56 22.17
N LYS A 763 12.50 28.32 21.08
CA LYS A 763 12.75 27.16 20.19
C LYS A 763 13.93 27.38 19.25
N ILE A 764 14.30 28.63 19.03
CA ILE A 764 15.38 29.04 18.15
C ILE A 764 16.01 30.32 18.70
N LYS A 765 17.34 30.40 18.60
CA LYS A 765 18.10 31.62 18.94
C LYS A 765 18.19 32.52 17.71
N ASP A 766 18.38 33.82 17.92
CA ASP A 766 18.38 34.83 16.85
C ASP A 766 19.38 34.54 15.72
N GLU A 767 20.59 34.07 16.05
CA GLU A 767 21.60 33.69 15.06
C GLU A 767 21.09 32.56 14.14
N ALA A 768 20.39 31.57 14.68
CA ALA A 768 19.84 30.48 13.90
C ALA A 768 18.57 30.89 13.13
N LEU A 769 17.78 31.81 13.68
CA LEU A 769 16.60 32.37 13.02
C LEU A 769 16.98 33.12 11.74
N SER A 770 18.08 33.89 11.78
CA SER A 770 18.58 34.60 10.60
C SER A 770 18.93 33.68 9.42
N LYS A 771 19.33 32.42 9.70
CA LYS A 771 19.66 31.42 8.68
C LYS A 771 18.44 30.86 7.96
N LEU A 772 17.23 31.03 8.51
CA LEU A 772 15.99 30.58 7.87
C LEU A 772 15.55 31.50 6.72
N ASN A 773 16.17 32.67 6.56
CA ASN A 773 15.87 33.62 5.48
C ASN A 773 14.36 33.91 5.36
N ILE A 774 13.76 34.40 6.44
CA ILE A 774 12.33 34.74 6.52
C ILE A 774 12.15 36.20 6.92
N THR A 775 11.03 36.80 6.51
CA THR A 775 10.61 38.13 6.97
C THR A 775 9.65 37.97 8.15
N MET A 776 10.09 38.29 9.36
CA MET A 776 9.23 38.28 10.55
C MET A 776 8.53 39.62 10.74
N LYS A 777 7.21 39.57 11.00
CA LYS A 777 6.36 40.71 11.40
C LYS A 777 5.76 40.39 12.78
N SER A 778 6.48 40.75 13.84
CA SER A 778 6.05 40.56 15.24
C SER A 778 5.20 41.73 15.73
N GLY A 779 4.26 41.46 16.64
CA GLY A 779 3.27 42.43 17.10
C GLY A 779 2.19 42.79 16.05
N VAL A 780 2.20 42.14 14.88
CA VAL A 780 1.33 42.45 13.74
C VAL A 780 0.33 41.32 13.54
N SER A 781 -0.97 41.62 13.67
CA SER A 781 -2.05 40.68 13.33
C SER A 781 -2.51 40.84 11.88
N ILE A 782 -3.24 39.85 11.38
CA ILE A 782 -3.94 39.95 10.10
C ILE A 782 -5.42 40.21 10.38
N ASP A 783 -5.92 41.32 9.83
CA ASP A 783 -7.28 41.79 10.07
C ASP A 783 -8.25 41.23 9.01
N ASN A 784 -7.77 41.01 7.78
CA ASN A 784 -8.62 40.51 6.70
C ASN A 784 -7.83 39.68 5.68
N ILE A 785 -8.45 38.63 5.13
CA ILE A 785 -7.96 37.88 3.97
C ILE A 785 -8.95 38.06 2.81
N ASN A 786 -8.48 38.61 1.69
CA ASN A 786 -9.20 38.58 0.42
C ASN A 786 -8.78 37.35 -0.40
N THR A 787 -9.60 36.32 -0.38
CA THR A 787 -9.31 35.03 -1.03
C THR A 787 -9.44 35.05 -2.56
N LYS A 788 -10.02 36.12 -3.14
CA LYS A 788 -10.17 36.25 -4.60
C LYS A 788 -8.95 36.90 -5.23
N GLU A 789 -8.34 37.84 -4.52
CA GLU A 789 -7.16 38.58 -4.98
C GLU A 789 -5.85 38.02 -4.41
N ASN A 790 -5.93 37.03 -3.51
CA ASN A 790 -4.80 36.45 -2.76
C ASN A 790 -4.00 37.52 -2.01
N ILE A 791 -4.74 38.29 -1.20
CA ILE A 791 -4.19 39.42 -0.44
C ILE A 791 -4.58 39.29 1.04
N ILE A 792 -3.66 39.69 1.92
CA ILE A 792 -3.92 39.90 3.36
C ILE A 792 -3.70 41.37 3.74
N LEU A 793 -4.57 41.89 4.61
CA LEU A 793 -4.43 43.20 5.24
C LEU A 793 -3.96 43.00 6.68
N ASP A 794 -2.82 43.58 7.03
CA ASP A 794 -2.30 43.55 8.40
C ASP A 794 -2.85 44.69 9.27
N SER A 795 -2.62 44.57 10.59
CA SER A 795 -3.08 45.55 11.59
C SER A 795 -2.44 46.94 11.47
N ASP A 796 -1.35 47.06 10.70
CA ASP A 796 -0.70 48.33 10.39
C ASP A 796 -1.33 49.01 9.15
N GLY A 797 -2.36 48.39 8.56
CA GLY A 797 -3.01 48.86 7.34
C GLY A 797 -2.22 48.55 6.07
N THR A 798 -1.21 47.68 6.13
CA THR A 798 -0.39 47.28 4.99
C THR A 798 -0.98 46.05 4.30
N THR A 799 -1.03 46.12 2.97
CA THR A 799 -1.55 45.07 2.11
C THR A 799 -0.40 44.21 1.58
N HIS A 800 -0.49 42.88 1.75
CA HIS A 800 0.51 41.92 1.26
C HIS A 800 -0.14 40.92 0.29
N THR A 801 0.52 40.65 -0.83
CA THR A 801 0.11 39.57 -1.74
C THR A 801 0.76 38.25 -1.35
N PHE A 802 0.09 37.13 -1.62
CA PHE A 802 0.63 35.79 -1.44
C PHE A 802 0.29 34.89 -2.62
N ASP A 803 1.15 33.90 -2.88
CA ASP A 803 0.81 32.77 -3.75
C ASP A 803 0.22 31.63 -2.91
N SER A 804 0.75 31.43 -1.70
CA SER A 804 0.24 30.49 -0.70
C SER A 804 0.11 31.15 0.68
N LEU A 805 -1.00 30.88 1.36
CA LEU A 805 -1.24 31.35 2.72
C LEU A 805 -1.38 30.17 3.69
N ILE A 806 -0.62 30.17 4.77
CA ILE A 806 -0.66 29.13 5.81
C ILE A 806 -1.24 29.74 7.08
N LEU A 807 -2.41 29.26 7.48
CA LEU A 807 -3.04 29.62 8.73
C LEU A 807 -2.52 28.69 9.85
N ALA A 808 -1.84 29.28 10.82
CA ALA A 808 -1.26 28.61 11.99
C ALA A 808 -1.49 29.46 13.26
N THR A 809 -2.67 30.09 13.35
CA THR A 809 -3.08 31.09 14.36
C THR A 809 -3.24 30.52 15.79
N GLY A 810 -3.11 29.20 15.95
CA GLY A 810 -3.19 28.52 17.24
C GLY A 810 -4.55 28.66 17.92
N SER A 811 -4.55 28.65 19.24
CA SER A 811 -5.75 28.78 20.06
C SER A 811 -5.57 29.75 21.23
N ARG A 812 -6.70 30.28 21.70
CA ARG A 812 -6.83 31.13 22.89
C ARG A 812 -7.46 30.35 24.06
N PRO A 813 -7.28 30.77 25.32
CA PRO A 813 -7.92 30.11 26.45
C PRO A 813 -9.45 30.23 26.36
N PHE A 814 -10.16 29.19 26.79
CA PHE A 814 -11.60 29.27 27.03
C PHE A 814 -11.84 29.99 28.36
N ILE A 815 -12.55 31.10 28.33
CA ILE A 815 -12.78 31.96 29.49
C ILE A 815 -14.29 32.00 29.77
N PRO A 816 -14.76 31.63 30.98
CA PRO A 816 -16.15 31.80 31.37
C PRO A 816 -16.54 33.29 31.36
N GLU A 817 -17.76 33.62 30.97
CA GLU A 817 -18.25 35.01 30.92
C GLU A 817 -18.07 35.76 32.26
N ASN A 818 -18.22 35.05 33.39
CA ASN A 818 -18.13 35.62 34.73
C ASN A 818 -16.69 35.67 35.31
N ALA A 819 -15.66 35.35 34.53
CA ALA A 819 -14.29 35.23 35.04
C ALA A 819 -13.61 36.58 35.33
N GLN A 820 -14.10 37.69 34.77
CA GLN A 820 -13.65 39.06 35.07
C GLN A 820 -12.11 39.26 35.06
N LEU A 821 -11.40 38.71 34.07
CA LEU A 821 -9.91 38.71 33.99
C LEU A 821 -9.21 40.09 33.98
N HIS A 822 -9.98 41.18 33.86
CA HIS A 822 -9.46 42.55 33.94
C HIS A 822 -9.27 43.01 35.39
N LEU A 823 -9.90 42.36 36.36
CA LEU A 823 -9.72 42.66 37.79
C LEU A 823 -8.49 41.93 38.35
N PRO A 824 -7.87 42.44 39.43
CA PRO A 824 -6.71 41.81 40.09
C PRO A 824 -6.98 40.36 40.54
N GLY A 825 -5.93 39.56 40.67
CA GLY A 825 -6.02 38.19 41.17
C GLY A 825 -6.60 37.14 40.21
N ARG A 826 -7.00 37.51 38.98
CA ARG A 826 -7.70 36.61 38.03
C ARG A 826 -6.89 36.42 36.75
N PHE A 827 -6.50 35.17 36.44
CA PHE A 827 -5.53 34.87 35.39
C PHE A 827 -5.96 33.72 34.46
N THR A 828 -5.30 33.66 33.31
CA THR A 828 -5.19 32.46 32.48
C THR A 828 -3.70 32.19 32.24
N ILE A 829 -3.35 31.12 31.52
CA ILE A 829 -1.97 30.88 31.13
C ILE A 829 -1.92 30.26 29.74
N ARG A 830 -1.71 31.10 28.70
CA ARG A 830 -1.60 30.61 27.33
C ARG A 830 -0.48 31.29 26.55
N LYS A 831 -0.30 32.60 26.77
CA LYS A 831 0.77 33.40 26.20
C LYS A 831 1.81 33.78 27.25
N LYS A 832 2.94 34.31 26.79
CA LYS A 832 3.95 34.89 27.67
C LYS A 832 3.38 36.00 28.55
N GLU A 833 2.56 36.89 27.99
CA GLU A 833 1.98 38.02 28.75
C GLU A 833 1.07 37.54 29.89
N ASP A 834 0.35 36.43 29.69
CA ASP A 834 -0.47 35.81 30.73
C ASP A 834 0.39 35.28 31.88
N ALA A 835 1.50 34.60 31.54
CA ALA A 835 2.45 34.05 32.50
C ALA A 835 3.20 35.16 33.27
N ASP A 836 3.64 36.21 32.57
CA ASP A 836 4.28 37.39 33.18
C ASP A 836 3.31 38.08 34.16
N ARG A 837 2.05 38.25 33.79
CA ARG A 837 1.02 38.83 34.68
C ARG A 837 0.83 38.02 35.96
N LEU A 838 0.72 36.69 35.84
CA LEU A 838 0.54 35.82 37.00
C LEU A 838 1.79 35.85 37.90
N LYS A 839 2.98 35.70 37.30
CA LYS A 839 4.25 35.72 38.02
C LYS A 839 4.45 37.03 38.77
N ASN A 840 4.36 38.16 38.07
CA ASN A 840 4.54 39.48 38.67
C ASN A 840 3.52 39.73 39.77
N TYR A 841 2.25 39.34 39.57
CA TYR A 841 1.23 39.51 40.59
C TYR A 841 1.53 38.71 41.87
N LEU A 842 1.95 37.45 41.73
CA LEU A 842 2.33 36.62 42.88
C LEU A 842 3.56 37.20 43.60
N ASP A 843 4.56 37.68 42.87
CA ASP A 843 5.74 38.34 43.43
C ASP A 843 5.36 39.66 44.15
N ASP A 844 4.46 40.46 43.57
CA ASP A 844 4.00 41.76 44.09
C ASP A 844 3.14 41.64 45.36
N THR A 845 2.61 40.45 45.67
CA THR A 845 1.90 40.22 46.95
C THR A 845 2.81 40.42 48.16
N ASN A 846 4.13 40.34 47.99
CA ASN A 846 5.16 40.33 49.06
C ASN A 846 4.97 39.22 50.11
N LEU A 847 4.12 38.22 49.83
CA LEU A 847 3.95 37.04 50.67
C LEU A 847 5.04 36.01 50.33
N VAL A 848 5.55 35.32 51.33
CA VAL A 848 6.40 34.14 51.08
C VAL A 848 5.54 33.05 50.42
N PRO A 849 6.09 32.21 49.54
CA PRO A 849 5.30 31.22 48.79
C PRO A 849 4.41 30.32 49.66
N GLU A 850 4.86 29.94 50.86
CA GLU A 850 4.09 29.12 51.80
C GLU A 850 2.80 29.80 52.32
N GLU A 851 2.71 31.12 52.25
CA GLU A 851 1.54 31.93 52.64
C GLU A 851 0.61 32.22 51.45
N GLN A 852 1.06 31.96 50.22
CA GLN A 852 0.26 32.16 49.02
C GLN A 852 -0.71 30.99 48.79
N HIS A 853 -1.93 31.30 48.37
CA HIS A 853 -2.95 30.33 47.98
C HIS A 853 -3.46 30.63 46.56
N VAL A 854 -3.31 29.66 45.66
CA VAL A 854 -3.78 29.76 44.27
C VAL A 854 -4.86 28.72 44.00
N VAL A 855 -6.00 29.19 43.48
CA VAL A 855 -7.10 28.32 43.01
C VAL A 855 -6.97 28.11 41.51
N ILE A 856 -6.87 26.86 41.07
CA ILE A 856 -6.80 26.49 39.66
C ILE A 856 -8.14 25.89 39.25
N VAL A 857 -8.78 26.48 38.24
CA VAL A 857 -10.06 26.01 37.71
C VAL A 857 -9.77 25.09 36.52
N GLY A 858 -10.05 23.80 36.68
CA GLY A 858 -9.85 22.76 35.66
C GLY A 858 -8.66 21.84 35.96
N GLY A 859 -8.95 20.58 36.29
CA GLY A 859 -7.99 19.49 36.53
C GLY A 859 -7.53 18.76 35.27
N GLY A 860 -7.25 19.49 34.18
CA GLY A 860 -6.63 18.96 32.97
C GLY A 860 -5.09 19.05 33.01
N LEU A 861 -4.39 18.71 31.92
CA LEU A 861 -2.91 18.73 31.89
C LEU A 861 -2.33 20.06 32.35
N LEU A 862 -2.72 21.17 31.71
CA LEU A 862 -2.18 22.49 32.01
C LEU A 862 -2.41 22.92 33.47
N GLY A 863 -3.60 22.62 34.00
CA GLY A 863 -3.93 22.93 35.39
C GLY A 863 -3.12 22.11 36.39
N LEU A 864 -2.90 20.82 36.10
CA LEU A 864 -2.09 19.93 36.93
C LEU A 864 -0.59 20.25 36.84
N GLU A 865 -0.08 20.60 35.67
CA GLU A 865 1.32 21.03 35.48
C GLU A 865 1.59 22.38 36.19
N LEU A 866 0.65 23.33 36.09
CA LEU A 866 0.73 24.58 36.86
C LEU A 866 0.64 24.34 38.37
N ALA A 867 -0.28 23.47 38.82
CA ALA A 867 -0.39 23.10 40.22
C ALA A 867 0.92 22.49 40.76
N ALA A 868 1.55 21.62 39.97
CA ALA A 868 2.81 20.98 40.32
C ALA A 868 3.96 21.99 40.42
N ALA A 869 4.11 22.84 39.40
CA ALA A 869 5.15 23.88 39.39
C ALA A 869 5.00 24.80 40.61
N LEU A 870 3.79 25.33 40.87
CA LEU A 870 3.56 26.22 42.02
C LEU A 870 3.75 25.48 43.36
N LYS A 871 3.38 24.19 43.45
CA LYS A 871 3.61 23.39 44.67
C LYS A 871 5.09 23.13 44.93
N HIS A 872 5.94 23.05 43.90
CA HIS A 872 7.39 22.97 44.06
C HIS A 872 7.96 24.24 44.74
N LYS A 873 7.31 25.40 44.56
CA LYS A 873 7.56 26.62 45.35
C LYS A 873 6.85 26.64 46.71
N LYS A 874 6.14 25.58 47.09
CA LYS A 874 5.34 25.44 48.32
C LYS A 874 4.11 26.36 48.43
N VAL A 875 3.62 26.87 47.31
CA VAL A 875 2.33 27.57 47.26
C VAL A 875 1.20 26.61 47.65
N LYS A 876 0.22 27.09 48.43
CA LYS A 876 -1.00 26.32 48.71
C LYS A 876 -1.86 26.27 47.46
N ILE A 877 -2.31 25.07 47.07
CA ILE A 877 -3.08 24.90 45.83
C ILE A 877 -4.43 24.26 46.11
N THR A 878 -5.46 24.82 45.47
CA THR A 878 -6.78 24.21 45.36
C THR A 878 -7.16 24.07 43.89
N ILE A 879 -7.61 22.88 43.47
CA ILE A 879 -8.17 22.62 42.15
C ILE A 879 -9.69 22.54 42.24
N VAL A 880 -10.39 23.33 41.42
CA VAL A 880 -11.84 23.23 41.24
C VAL A 880 -12.11 22.54 39.91
N GLN A 881 -12.73 21.37 39.95
CA GLN A 881 -12.98 20.53 38.78
C GLN A 881 -14.48 20.28 38.64
N ARG A 882 -15.02 20.65 37.48
CA ARG A 882 -16.45 20.47 37.18
C ARG A 882 -16.86 19.01 37.11
N ALA A 883 -16.01 18.15 36.55
CA ALA A 883 -16.30 16.72 36.46
C ALA A 883 -16.04 16.02 37.80
N SER A 884 -16.57 14.81 37.96
CA SER A 884 -16.30 13.95 39.11
C SER A 884 -14.89 13.33 39.12
N ARG A 885 -14.04 13.71 38.15
CA ARG A 885 -12.73 13.09 37.91
C ARG A 885 -11.74 14.05 37.22
N LEU A 886 -10.44 13.84 37.44
CA LEU A 886 -9.36 14.58 36.78
C LEU A 886 -9.12 14.04 35.36
N MET A 887 -8.71 14.92 34.43
CA MET A 887 -8.36 14.53 33.06
C MET A 887 -9.44 13.64 32.40
N GLU A 888 -10.72 14.00 32.53
CA GLU A 888 -11.88 13.17 32.19
C GLU A 888 -11.98 12.82 30.69
N ARG A 889 -11.21 13.51 29.84
CA ARG A 889 -11.13 13.23 28.39
C ARG A 889 -9.92 12.39 28.02
N GLN A 890 -8.95 12.24 28.92
CA GLN A 890 -7.65 11.61 28.65
C GLN A 890 -7.41 10.33 29.47
N LEU A 891 -8.18 10.10 30.53
CA LEU A 891 -8.03 8.95 31.43
C LEU A 891 -9.36 8.23 31.62
N ASP A 892 -9.28 6.94 31.89
CA ASP A 892 -10.43 6.15 32.35
C ASP A 892 -10.72 6.39 33.84
N ARG A 893 -11.74 5.73 34.39
CA ARG A 893 -12.13 5.92 35.80
C ARG A 893 -11.04 5.49 36.79
N ILE A 894 -10.33 4.39 36.53
CA ILE A 894 -9.35 3.81 37.47
C ILE A 894 -8.10 4.69 37.51
N SER A 895 -7.50 4.97 36.36
CA SER A 895 -6.31 5.81 36.26
C SER A 895 -6.56 7.24 36.75
N SER A 896 -7.73 7.80 36.48
CA SER A 896 -8.10 9.13 36.99
C SER A 896 -8.24 9.15 38.53
N LYS A 897 -8.81 8.09 39.12
CA LYS A 897 -8.89 7.96 40.59
C LYS A 897 -7.50 7.86 41.21
N LEU A 898 -6.63 7.02 40.66
CA LEU A 898 -5.24 6.90 41.14
C LEU A 898 -4.49 8.23 41.04
N LEU A 899 -4.67 8.97 39.94
CA LEU A 899 -4.11 10.31 39.78
C LEU A 899 -4.63 11.28 40.86
N ALA A 900 -5.94 11.26 41.15
CA ALA A 900 -6.50 12.12 42.19
C ALA A 900 -5.92 11.83 43.57
N GLU A 901 -5.71 10.56 43.91
CA GLU A 901 -5.04 10.16 45.15
C GLU A 901 -3.59 10.66 45.21
N GLU A 902 -2.84 10.56 44.10
CA GLU A 902 -1.47 11.08 43.99
C GLU A 902 -1.38 12.62 44.12
N VAL A 903 -2.34 13.34 43.54
CA VAL A 903 -2.43 14.80 43.64
C VAL A 903 -2.76 15.20 45.09
N GLN A 904 -3.68 14.49 45.75
CA GLN A 904 -4.03 14.75 47.15
C GLN A 904 -2.88 14.44 48.12
N LEU A 905 -2.10 13.39 47.88
CA LEU A 905 -0.89 13.07 48.66
C LEU A 905 0.17 14.17 48.62
N ARG A 906 0.13 15.02 47.59
CA ARG A 906 1.00 16.20 47.44
C ARG A 906 0.40 17.46 48.07
N ASP A 907 -0.60 17.31 48.94
CA ASP A 907 -1.24 18.42 49.66
C ASP A 907 -1.81 19.48 48.70
N ILE A 908 -2.46 19.00 47.64
CA ILE A 908 -3.25 19.79 46.70
C ILE A 908 -4.72 19.45 46.97
N GLN A 909 -5.51 20.45 47.37
CA GLN A 909 -6.94 20.25 47.62
C GLN A 909 -7.70 20.15 46.29
N ILE A 910 -8.70 19.28 46.22
CA ILE A 910 -9.52 19.11 45.00
C ILE A 910 -11.00 19.17 45.35
N TYR A 911 -11.75 20.00 44.63
CA TYR A 911 -13.21 20.05 44.67
C TYR A 911 -13.78 19.55 43.34
N PHE A 912 -14.20 18.28 43.32
CA PHE A 912 -14.92 17.66 42.21
C PHE A 912 -16.40 18.10 42.17
N ASP A 913 -17.04 17.87 41.03
CA ASP A 913 -18.46 18.16 40.78
C ASP A 913 -18.83 19.61 41.15
N ASN A 914 -17.89 20.53 40.92
CA ASN A 914 -18.02 21.90 41.36
C ASN A 914 -17.50 22.90 40.34
N GLU A 915 -18.08 24.09 40.35
CA GLU A 915 -17.76 25.18 39.43
C GLU A 915 -17.66 26.48 40.20
N VAL A 916 -16.79 27.37 39.74
CA VAL A 916 -16.74 28.74 40.23
C VAL A 916 -17.99 29.48 39.76
N SER A 917 -18.73 30.04 40.71
CA SER A 917 -19.90 30.88 40.44
C SER A 917 -19.48 32.33 40.18
N THR A 918 -18.78 32.93 41.13
CA THR A 918 -18.36 34.34 41.13
C THR A 918 -17.10 34.51 41.98
N VAL A 919 -16.29 35.51 41.66
CA VAL A 919 -15.09 35.90 42.44
C VAL A 919 -15.30 37.32 42.97
N PHE A 920 -15.34 37.46 44.29
CA PHE A 920 -15.49 38.74 44.99
C PHE A 920 -14.14 39.28 45.42
N ASP A 921 -13.99 40.60 45.38
CA ASP A 921 -12.83 41.28 45.98
C ASP A 921 -13.06 41.37 47.49
N THR A 922 -11.96 41.34 48.27
CA THR A 922 -12.01 41.50 49.73
C THR A 922 -11.48 42.88 50.14
N ASP A 923 -11.60 43.22 51.42
CA ASP A 923 -10.99 44.43 51.97
C ASP A 923 -9.45 44.40 51.91
N ASN A 924 -8.85 43.21 51.72
CA ASN A 924 -7.43 43.01 51.49
C ASN A 924 -7.12 42.94 49.99
N ALA A 925 -6.35 43.91 49.48
CA ALA A 925 -6.03 44.02 48.06
C ALA A 925 -5.31 42.80 47.46
N ASN A 926 -4.74 41.92 48.30
CA ASN A 926 -4.04 40.70 47.89
C ASN A 926 -4.87 39.42 48.12
N GLU A 927 -6.16 39.53 48.45
CA GLU A 927 -7.06 38.39 48.67
C GLU A 927 -8.37 38.53 47.89
N ILE A 928 -8.83 37.41 47.36
CA ILE A 928 -10.10 37.24 46.65
C ILE A 928 -10.93 36.13 47.32
N GLU A 929 -12.25 36.30 47.32
CA GLU A 929 -13.21 35.28 47.74
C GLU A 929 -13.84 34.59 46.54
N ILE A 930 -13.59 33.29 46.39
CA ILE A 930 -14.05 32.49 45.26
C ILE A 930 -15.26 31.68 45.71
N ALA A 931 -16.45 32.11 45.30
CA ALA A 931 -17.69 31.41 45.59
C ALA A 931 -17.93 30.29 44.57
N LEU A 932 -18.13 29.08 45.09
CA LEU A 932 -18.44 27.89 44.33
C LEU A 932 -19.95 27.67 44.23
N LYS A 933 -20.42 27.01 43.17
CA LYS A 933 -21.85 26.69 42.98
C LYS A 933 -22.43 25.81 44.09
N SER A 934 -21.60 25.06 44.81
CA SER A 934 -22.03 24.31 46.00
C SER A 934 -22.31 25.18 47.24
N GLY A 935 -22.13 26.50 47.17
CA GLY A 935 -22.24 27.43 48.31
C GLY A 935 -20.97 27.51 49.17
N ARG A 936 -19.86 26.89 48.75
CA ARG A 936 -18.57 26.99 49.45
C ARG A 936 -17.84 28.25 49.00
N ILE A 937 -17.19 28.95 49.93
CA ILE A 937 -16.34 30.11 49.64
C ILE A 937 -14.89 29.74 49.95
N ILE A 938 -13.98 30.12 49.05
CA ILE A 938 -12.54 29.87 49.17
C ILE A 938 -11.81 31.21 49.10
N THR A 939 -11.12 31.59 50.17
CA THR A 939 -10.24 32.76 50.17
C THR A 939 -8.88 32.37 49.60
N ALA A 940 -8.38 33.12 48.62
CA ALA A 940 -7.12 32.86 47.92
C ALA A 940 -6.48 34.16 47.44
N ASN A 941 -5.22 34.12 47.03
CA ASN A 941 -4.53 35.28 46.46
C ASN A 941 -4.75 35.38 44.94
N ALA A 942 -4.83 34.24 44.25
CA ALA A 942 -5.06 34.22 42.81
C ALA A 942 -5.96 33.06 42.38
N ILE A 943 -6.66 33.27 41.26
CA ILE A 943 -7.41 32.25 40.53
C ILE A 943 -6.91 32.14 39.10
N VAL A 944 -6.65 30.93 38.62
CA VAL A 944 -6.18 30.66 37.26
C VAL A 944 -7.14 29.74 36.53
N TYR A 945 -7.68 30.18 35.40
CA TYR A 945 -8.59 29.40 34.58
C TYR A 945 -7.83 28.56 33.53
N THR A 946 -7.88 27.24 33.67
CA THR A 946 -7.22 26.25 32.79
C THR A 946 -8.23 25.23 32.23
N ILE A 947 -9.42 25.69 31.84
CA ILE A 947 -10.57 24.85 31.44
C ILE A 947 -10.67 24.58 29.92
N GLY A 948 -9.54 24.63 29.21
CA GLY A 948 -9.45 24.33 27.78
C GLY A 948 -9.19 25.55 26.89
N THR A 949 -9.19 25.33 25.58
CA THR A 949 -8.83 26.33 24.57
C THR A 949 -9.83 26.34 23.41
N ILE A 950 -9.89 27.48 22.70
CA ILE A 950 -10.71 27.69 21.51
C ILE A 950 -9.76 27.99 20.32
N PRO A 951 -9.83 27.24 19.21
CA PRO A 951 -9.07 27.56 17.99
C PRO A 951 -9.38 28.96 17.45
N ASN A 952 -8.36 29.69 17.02
CA ASN A 952 -8.51 31.04 16.45
C ASN A 952 -8.85 30.96 14.95
N ILE A 953 -10.13 30.83 14.61
CA ILE A 953 -10.61 30.61 13.24
C ILE A 953 -11.47 31.74 12.67
N GLU A 954 -11.67 32.81 13.44
CA GLU A 954 -12.51 33.94 13.07
C GLU A 954 -12.10 34.53 11.72
N LEU A 955 -10.80 34.78 11.54
CA LEU A 955 -10.22 35.27 10.29
C LEU A 955 -10.56 34.38 9.09
N ALA A 956 -10.45 33.05 9.25
CA ALA A 956 -10.76 32.11 8.17
C ALA A 956 -12.26 32.12 7.84
N LYS A 957 -13.11 32.17 8.87
CA LYS A 957 -14.57 32.14 8.74
C LYS A 957 -15.09 33.41 8.06
N GLU A 958 -14.59 34.58 8.46
CA GLU A 958 -14.95 35.87 7.89
C GLU A 958 -14.51 36.00 6.43
N SER A 959 -13.40 35.36 6.06
CA SER A 959 -12.90 35.27 4.68
C SER A 959 -13.55 34.18 3.83
N GLY A 960 -14.62 33.54 4.30
CA GLY A 960 -15.41 32.56 3.52
C GLY A 960 -14.74 31.18 3.39
N ILE A 961 -13.73 30.86 4.20
CA ILE A 961 -13.11 29.54 4.25
C ILE A 961 -13.99 28.60 5.07
N SER A 962 -14.17 27.36 4.60
CA SER A 962 -15.01 26.37 5.29
C SER A 962 -14.46 26.02 6.67
N CYS A 963 -15.26 26.24 7.70
CA CYS A 963 -14.90 25.99 9.09
C CYS A 963 -15.97 25.15 9.81
N GLY A 964 -15.53 24.30 10.75
CA GLY A 964 -16.35 23.63 11.75
C GLY A 964 -15.96 24.09 13.15
N ARG A 965 -15.36 23.19 13.94
CA ARG A 965 -14.64 23.53 15.18
C ARG A 965 -13.24 24.12 14.89
N GLY A 966 -12.69 23.80 13.72
CA GLY A 966 -11.48 24.41 13.15
C GLY A 966 -11.67 24.75 11.67
N VAL A 967 -10.59 25.10 10.98
CA VAL A 967 -10.54 25.23 9.53
C VAL A 967 -10.55 23.83 8.92
N LYS A 968 -11.55 23.51 8.10
CA LYS A 968 -11.65 22.18 7.49
C LYS A 968 -10.59 22.01 6.42
N VAL A 969 -9.80 20.94 6.53
CA VAL A 969 -8.71 20.65 5.60
C VAL A 969 -8.78 19.25 5.00
N ASN A 970 -8.26 19.11 3.78
CA ASN A 970 -8.04 17.82 3.14
C ASN A 970 -6.72 17.16 3.62
N GLN A 971 -6.34 16.04 3.00
CA GLN A 971 -5.14 15.28 3.35
C GLN A 971 -3.83 16.01 3.03
N TYR A 972 -3.85 17.03 2.17
CA TYR A 972 -2.70 17.92 1.92
C TYR A 972 -2.74 19.17 2.80
N LEU A 973 -3.64 19.21 3.79
CA LEU A 973 -3.86 20.33 4.70
C LEU A 973 -4.35 21.61 4.00
N GLN A 974 -4.89 21.46 2.78
CA GLN A 974 -5.53 22.52 2.02
C GLN A 974 -6.95 22.76 2.51
N SER A 975 -7.34 24.03 2.61
CA SER A 975 -8.70 24.46 2.95
C SER A 975 -9.65 24.38 1.74
N SER A 976 -10.85 24.96 1.87
CA SER A 976 -11.77 25.12 0.74
C SER A 976 -11.27 26.06 -0.36
N ASN A 977 -10.20 26.82 -0.11
CA ASN A 977 -9.47 27.57 -1.13
C ASN A 977 -8.13 26.85 -1.44
N PRO A 978 -7.81 26.59 -2.72
CA PRO A 978 -6.62 25.81 -3.09
C PRO A 978 -5.28 26.45 -2.72
N ASN A 979 -5.24 27.77 -2.51
CA ASN A 979 -4.04 28.54 -2.16
C ASN A 979 -3.91 28.78 -0.64
N ILE A 980 -4.88 28.32 0.17
CA ILE A 980 -4.89 28.54 1.61
C ILE A 980 -4.87 27.20 2.34
N PHE A 981 -3.91 27.06 3.24
CA PHE A 981 -3.66 25.87 4.05
C PHE A 981 -3.90 26.18 5.52
N ALA A 982 -4.18 25.17 6.33
CA ALA A 982 -4.27 25.32 7.78
C ALA A 982 -3.55 24.17 8.50
N ILE A 983 -2.75 24.53 9.51
CA ILE A 983 -1.95 23.58 10.30
C ILE A 983 -1.99 23.91 11.80
N GLY A 984 -1.60 22.96 12.62
CA GLY A 984 -1.65 23.04 14.08
C GLY A 984 -3.07 22.86 14.62
N GLU A 985 -3.34 23.50 15.76
CA GLU A 985 -4.57 23.29 16.53
C GLU A 985 -5.84 23.75 15.81
N ILE A 986 -5.72 24.57 14.77
CA ILE A 986 -6.85 25.06 13.98
C ILE A 986 -7.25 24.10 12.87
N ALA A 987 -6.37 23.17 12.48
CA ALA A 987 -6.63 22.28 11.35
C ALA A 987 -7.63 21.18 11.76
N GLU A 988 -8.83 21.24 11.20
CA GLU A 988 -9.86 20.23 11.36
C GLU A 988 -9.77 19.21 10.23
N PHE A 989 -9.25 18.03 10.53
CA PHE A 989 -9.12 16.92 9.60
C PHE A 989 -10.06 15.78 10.00
N ASN A 990 -10.91 15.31 9.07
CA ASN A 990 -11.92 14.28 9.34
C ASN A 990 -12.77 14.56 10.60
N ASN A 991 -13.21 15.82 10.78
CA ASN A 991 -13.99 16.32 11.92
C ASN A 991 -13.26 16.26 13.28
N GLN A 992 -11.94 16.07 13.29
CA GLN A 992 -11.10 16.02 14.48
C GLN A 992 -10.10 17.17 14.51
N LEU A 993 -9.81 17.66 15.72
CA LEU A 993 -8.76 18.65 15.99
C LEU A 993 -7.66 17.97 16.80
N PHE A 994 -6.41 18.29 16.49
CA PHE A 994 -5.25 17.72 17.15
C PHE A 994 -4.49 18.79 17.93
N GLY A 995 -4.85 18.95 19.19
CA GLY A 995 -4.30 19.95 20.11
C GLY A 995 -2.94 19.60 20.71
N ILE A 996 -2.06 18.92 19.96
CA ILE A 996 -0.78 18.40 20.47
C ILE A 996 0.40 18.78 19.55
N THR A 997 1.58 18.96 20.15
CA THR A 997 2.78 19.42 19.42
C THR A 997 3.24 18.41 18.36
N SER A 998 3.09 17.11 18.63
CA SER A 998 3.43 16.05 17.66
C SER A 998 2.57 16.10 16.40
N ALA A 999 1.28 16.42 16.53
CA ALA A 999 0.39 16.56 15.39
C ALA A 999 0.71 17.81 14.57
N ALA A 1000 1.03 18.92 15.24
CA ALA A 1000 1.51 20.13 14.58
C ALA A 1000 2.81 19.87 13.79
N GLU A 1001 3.72 19.04 14.32
CA GLU A 1001 4.94 18.60 13.63
C GLU A 1001 4.63 17.73 12.41
N GLU A 1002 3.80 16.71 12.56
CA GLU A 1002 3.40 15.82 11.46
C GLU A 1002 2.72 16.60 10.33
N GLN A 1003 1.81 17.52 10.69
CA GLN A 1003 1.13 18.39 9.72
C GLN A 1003 2.12 19.30 9.00
N ALA A 1004 3.07 19.90 9.73
CA ALA A 1004 4.11 20.73 9.16
C ALA A 1004 5.04 19.96 8.21
N ASP A 1005 5.45 18.74 8.59
CA ASP A 1005 6.25 17.83 7.75
C ASP A 1005 5.51 17.51 6.45
N VAL A 1006 4.22 17.14 6.55
CA VAL A 1006 3.39 16.81 5.39
C VAL A 1006 3.27 18.00 4.44
N LEU A 1007 2.89 19.17 4.97
CA LEU A 1007 2.67 20.37 4.18
C LEU A 1007 3.97 20.83 3.50
N ALA A 1008 5.09 20.83 4.23
CA ALA A 1008 6.38 21.24 3.68
C ALA A 1008 6.80 20.36 2.48
N ASN A 1009 6.66 19.04 2.61
CA ASN A 1009 6.95 18.11 1.52
C ASN A 1009 5.99 18.28 0.33
N PHE A 1010 4.68 18.43 0.59
CA PHE A 1010 3.69 18.66 -0.45
C PHE A 1010 3.96 19.95 -1.24
N MET A 1011 4.19 21.07 -0.55
CA MET A 1011 4.53 22.35 -1.17
C MET A 1011 5.88 22.30 -1.90
N ALA A 1012 6.80 21.44 -1.50
CA ALA A 1012 8.04 21.19 -2.23
C ALA A 1012 7.88 20.30 -3.46
N GLY A 1013 6.68 19.72 -3.68
CA GLY A 1013 6.34 18.93 -4.86
C GLY A 1013 6.14 17.43 -4.61
N ASP A 1014 6.29 16.95 -3.38
CA ASP A 1014 6.02 15.55 -3.03
C ASP A 1014 4.54 15.29 -2.80
N ILE A 1015 3.83 14.93 -3.86
CA ILE A 1015 2.41 14.55 -3.82
C ILE A 1015 2.13 13.24 -3.09
N SER A 1016 3.16 12.43 -2.82
CA SER A 1016 2.97 11.20 -2.05
C SER A 1016 2.93 11.47 -0.55
N SER A 1017 3.25 12.69 -0.13
CA SER A 1017 3.18 13.17 1.25
C SER A 1017 1.79 13.71 1.55
N PHE A 1018 1.02 12.96 2.33
CA PHE A 1018 -0.32 13.36 2.76
C PHE A 1018 -0.62 12.88 4.18
N TYR A 1019 -1.40 13.68 4.89
CA TYR A 1019 -1.75 13.51 6.30
C TYR A 1019 -2.85 12.47 6.46
N LYS A 1020 -2.64 11.54 7.41
CA LYS A 1020 -3.58 10.44 7.72
C LYS A 1020 -4.34 10.66 9.02
N GLY A 1021 -4.06 11.76 9.73
CA GLY A 1021 -4.52 12.01 11.09
C GLY A 1021 -3.49 11.52 12.12
N SER A 1022 -3.21 12.35 13.13
CA SER A 1022 -2.28 12.01 14.21
C SER A 1022 -2.94 11.18 15.30
N VAL A 1023 -2.12 10.46 16.08
CA VAL A 1023 -2.59 9.78 17.28
C VAL A 1023 -2.63 10.77 18.45
N LEU A 1024 -3.80 10.91 19.06
CA LEU A 1024 -3.94 11.69 20.29
C LEU A 1024 -3.15 11.02 21.41
N MET A 1025 -2.35 11.79 22.13
CA MET A 1025 -1.58 11.28 23.25
C MET A 1025 -1.33 12.37 24.28
N ASN A 1026 -1.23 11.96 25.53
CA ASN A 1026 -1.05 12.85 26.67
C ASN A 1026 0.01 12.24 27.60
N ILE A 1027 0.93 13.07 28.06
CA ILE A 1027 1.92 12.71 29.07
C ILE A 1027 1.81 13.78 30.15
N LEU A 1028 1.51 13.37 31.37
CA LEU A 1028 1.49 14.28 32.51
C LEU A 1028 2.92 14.50 32.99
N LYS A 1029 3.36 15.76 33.05
CA LYS A 1029 4.65 16.14 33.65
C LYS A 1029 4.45 16.54 35.10
N LEU A 1030 4.36 15.54 35.96
CA LEU A 1030 4.32 15.77 37.40
C LEU A 1030 5.41 14.92 38.06
N GLU A 1031 6.21 15.52 38.92
CA GLU A 1031 7.37 14.86 39.55
C GLU A 1031 6.94 13.56 40.24
N ASP A 1032 7.65 12.48 39.95
CA ASP A 1032 7.38 11.11 40.42
C ASP A 1032 6.03 10.49 40.03
N ILE A 1033 5.29 11.08 39.06
CA ILE A 1033 4.13 10.44 38.44
C ILE A 1033 4.46 10.06 37.00
N ASN A 1034 4.61 8.76 36.75
CA ASN A 1034 4.67 8.22 35.40
C ASN A 1034 3.25 7.95 34.91
N LEU A 1035 2.67 8.86 34.12
CA LEU A 1035 1.34 8.71 33.56
C LEU A 1035 1.28 9.17 32.10
N CYS A 1036 0.76 8.31 31.23
CA CYS A 1036 0.44 8.68 29.86
C CYS A 1036 -0.79 7.93 29.32
N SER A 1037 -1.48 8.55 28.38
CA SER A 1037 -2.52 7.92 27.56
C SER A 1037 -2.26 8.14 26.08
N ILE A 1038 -2.66 7.18 25.26
CA ILE A 1038 -2.42 7.14 23.82
C ILE A 1038 -3.68 6.60 23.15
N GLY A 1039 -4.16 7.24 22.09
CA GLY A 1039 -5.30 6.79 21.32
C GLY A 1039 -6.61 6.79 22.12
N GLU A 1040 -7.42 5.75 21.93
CA GLU A 1040 -8.69 5.57 22.63
C GLU A 1040 -8.47 5.15 24.10
N ILE A 1041 -9.34 5.63 25.00
CA ILE A 1041 -9.21 5.40 26.46
C ILE A 1041 -10.37 4.58 27.03
N GLU A 1042 -11.47 4.47 26.29
CA GLU A 1042 -12.69 3.75 26.65
C GLU A 1042 -13.14 2.93 25.44
N ILE A 1043 -13.83 1.82 25.70
CA ILE A 1043 -14.45 1.00 24.65
C ILE A 1043 -15.91 1.44 24.46
N PRO A 1044 -16.45 1.44 23.22
CA PRO A 1044 -17.88 1.65 23.00
C PRO A 1044 -18.72 0.52 23.64
N ASP A 1045 -19.91 0.87 24.15
CA ASP A 1045 -20.86 -0.11 24.66
C ASP A 1045 -21.33 -1.05 23.54
N ASN A 1046 -21.33 -2.36 23.78
CA ASN A 1046 -21.83 -3.42 22.87
C ASN A 1046 -21.11 -3.53 21.51
N ASP A 1047 -19.81 -3.21 21.42
CA ASP A 1047 -19.00 -3.46 20.23
C ASP A 1047 -17.97 -4.59 20.49
N ASP A 1048 -18.33 -5.82 20.10
CA ASP A 1048 -17.50 -7.02 20.28
C ASP A 1048 -16.19 -7.01 19.49
N SER A 1049 -16.02 -6.05 18.56
CA SER A 1049 -14.75 -5.85 17.85
C SER A 1049 -13.66 -5.27 18.76
N TYR A 1050 -14.05 -4.64 19.87
CA TYR A 1050 -13.16 -4.09 20.89
C TYR A 1050 -12.84 -5.11 21.97
N GLU A 1051 -11.62 -5.02 22.49
CA GLU A 1051 -11.12 -5.82 23.58
C GLU A 1051 -10.29 -4.95 24.51
N GLU A 1052 -10.43 -5.20 25.81
CA GLU A 1052 -9.66 -4.52 26.85
C GLU A 1052 -8.70 -5.53 27.51
N ILE A 1053 -7.42 -5.18 27.56
CA ILE A 1053 -6.38 -5.96 28.22
C ILE A 1053 -5.84 -5.11 29.37
N VAL A 1054 -6.15 -5.52 30.60
CA VAL A 1054 -5.82 -4.76 31.81
C VAL A 1054 -4.87 -5.54 32.71
N PHE A 1055 -3.83 -4.86 33.20
CA PHE A 1055 -2.97 -5.31 34.28
C PHE A 1055 -2.86 -4.20 35.34
N ALA A 1056 -3.13 -4.53 36.59
CA ALA A 1056 -3.17 -3.55 37.67
C ALA A 1056 -2.59 -4.11 38.99
N ASP A 1057 -1.70 -3.34 39.61
CA ASP A 1057 -1.28 -3.48 41.01
C ASP A 1057 -1.54 -2.12 41.70
N LEU A 1058 -2.77 -1.96 42.19
CA LEU A 1058 -3.24 -0.69 42.74
C LEU A 1058 -2.49 -0.27 44.01
N GLY A 1059 -1.96 -1.24 44.78
CA GLY A 1059 -1.15 -0.97 45.97
C GLY A 1059 0.21 -0.38 45.63
N LYS A 1060 0.78 -0.77 44.48
CA LYS A 1060 2.00 -0.16 43.92
C LYS A 1060 1.74 0.97 42.93
N ARG A 1061 0.49 1.44 42.80
CA ARG A 1061 0.09 2.49 41.85
C ARG A 1061 0.45 2.17 40.39
N TYR A 1062 0.47 0.88 40.05
CA TYR A 1062 0.74 0.40 38.70
C TYR A 1062 -0.58 0.09 37.99
N TYR A 1063 -0.82 0.71 36.84
CA TYR A 1063 -1.99 0.44 36.01
C TYR A 1063 -1.63 0.50 34.53
N LYS A 1064 -1.94 -0.58 33.82
CA LYS A 1064 -1.74 -0.71 32.37
C LYS A 1064 -3.03 -1.19 31.75
N LYS A 1065 -3.56 -0.42 30.80
CA LYS A 1065 -4.72 -0.78 29.98
C LYS A 1065 -4.34 -0.66 28.52
N CYS A 1066 -4.65 -1.67 27.73
CA CYS A 1066 -4.53 -1.67 26.28
C CYS A 1066 -5.91 -1.92 25.68
N ILE A 1067 -6.29 -1.13 24.68
CA ILE A 1067 -7.52 -1.30 23.92
C ILE A 1067 -7.14 -1.80 22.53
N VAL A 1068 -7.69 -2.96 22.18
CA VAL A 1068 -7.43 -3.64 20.91
C VAL A 1068 -8.73 -3.69 20.12
N LYS A 1069 -8.68 -3.34 18.83
CA LYS A 1069 -9.81 -3.50 17.90
C LYS A 1069 -9.35 -4.25 16.66
N ASN A 1070 -9.98 -5.37 16.34
CA ASN A 1070 -9.63 -6.18 15.16
C ASN A 1070 -8.12 -6.50 15.07
N ASP A 1071 -7.52 -6.92 16.19
CA ASP A 1071 -6.07 -7.18 16.32
C ASP A 1071 -5.15 -5.95 16.17
N LEU A 1072 -5.69 -4.73 16.16
CA LEU A 1072 -4.93 -3.48 16.18
C LEU A 1072 -4.93 -2.89 17.59
N LEU A 1073 -3.76 -2.50 18.10
CA LEU A 1073 -3.71 -1.64 19.28
C LEU A 1073 -4.19 -0.24 18.87
N ILE A 1074 -5.28 0.22 19.46
CA ILE A 1074 -5.89 1.53 19.15
C ILE A 1074 -5.86 2.49 20.34
N GLY A 1075 -5.53 1.97 21.53
CA GLY A 1075 -5.56 2.74 22.77
C GLY A 1075 -4.67 2.14 23.86
N ALA A 1076 -4.08 2.98 24.69
CA ALA A 1076 -3.37 2.55 25.88
C ALA A 1076 -3.35 3.62 26.99
N ILE A 1077 -3.39 3.17 28.25
CA ILE A 1077 -3.13 3.98 29.45
C ILE A 1077 -2.03 3.29 30.23
N LEU A 1078 -0.96 4.02 30.56
CA LEU A 1078 0.17 3.54 31.35
C LEU A 1078 0.35 4.43 32.57
N MET A 1079 0.32 3.85 33.77
CA MET A 1079 0.54 4.51 35.05
C MET A 1079 1.52 3.70 35.92
N GLY A 1080 2.46 4.40 36.57
CA GLY A 1080 3.53 3.81 37.38
C GLY A 1080 4.77 3.46 36.55
N ASP A 1081 4.58 2.94 35.34
CA ASP A 1081 5.64 2.66 34.36
C ASP A 1081 5.19 3.05 32.95
N LYS A 1082 6.01 3.83 32.25
CA LYS A 1082 5.77 4.31 30.87
C LYS A 1082 6.80 3.80 29.86
N SER A 1083 7.60 2.82 30.22
CA SER A 1083 8.70 2.28 29.39
C SER A 1083 8.23 1.80 28.00
N GLU A 1084 7.01 1.28 27.89
CA GLU A 1084 6.42 0.78 26.64
C GLU A 1084 5.71 1.88 25.81
N PHE A 1085 5.67 3.13 26.28
CA PHE A 1085 4.96 4.23 25.61
C PHE A 1085 5.36 4.38 24.13
N ALA A 1086 6.66 4.37 23.84
CA ALA A 1086 7.16 4.55 22.48
C ALA A 1086 6.76 3.39 21.55
N GLU A 1087 6.76 2.16 22.07
CA GLU A 1087 6.34 0.99 21.31
C GLU A 1087 4.84 1.05 21.02
N PHE A 1088 4.02 1.31 22.04
CA PHE A 1088 2.57 1.39 21.90
C PHE A 1088 2.14 2.53 20.98
N LYS A 1089 2.76 3.71 21.12
CA LYS A 1089 2.59 4.83 20.19
C LYS A 1089 2.88 4.38 18.76
N THR A 1090 4.01 3.73 18.52
CA THR A 1090 4.38 3.25 17.19
C THR A 1090 3.36 2.25 16.65
N MET A 1091 2.88 1.31 17.46
CA MET A 1091 1.84 0.35 17.04
C MET A 1091 0.52 1.04 16.67
N ILE A 1092 0.06 1.98 17.49
CA ILE A 1092 -1.19 2.72 17.27
C ILE A 1092 -1.06 3.63 16.02
N GLU A 1093 0.06 4.34 15.86
CA GLU A 1093 0.31 5.21 14.70
C GLU A 1093 0.43 4.43 13.40
N SER A 1094 1.17 3.32 13.42
CA SER A 1094 1.40 2.50 12.22
C SER A 1094 0.21 1.61 11.86
N LYS A 1095 -0.76 1.46 12.78
CA LYS A 1095 -1.91 0.55 12.66
C LYS A 1095 -1.49 -0.86 12.22
N ILE A 1096 -0.37 -1.34 12.75
CA ILE A 1096 0.15 -2.68 12.47
C ILE A 1096 -0.61 -3.68 13.34
N GLU A 1097 -1.06 -4.76 12.72
CA GLU A 1097 -1.73 -5.87 13.39
C GLU A 1097 -0.80 -6.51 14.43
N LEU A 1098 -1.33 -6.87 15.60
CA LEU A 1098 -0.55 -7.36 16.75
C LEU A 1098 0.01 -8.77 16.50
N ALA A 1099 -0.79 -9.69 15.93
CA ALA A 1099 -0.46 -11.11 15.82
C ALA A 1099 0.15 -11.64 17.14
N ASP A 1100 1.34 -12.25 17.09
CA ASP A 1100 2.00 -12.84 18.26
C ASP A 1100 2.34 -11.81 19.35
N LYS A 1101 2.53 -10.52 19.01
CA LYS A 1101 2.80 -9.46 19.99
C LYS A 1101 1.64 -9.24 20.96
N ARG A 1102 0.43 -9.68 20.60
CA ARG A 1102 -0.71 -9.65 21.51
C ARG A 1102 -0.40 -10.35 22.83
N ASN A 1103 0.31 -11.49 22.77
CA ASN A 1103 0.64 -12.31 23.94
C ASN A 1103 1.66 -11.65 24.89
N THR A 1104 2.37 -10.62 24.42
CA THR A 1104 3.37 -9.90 25.20
C THR A 1104 2.82 -8.61 25.82
N LEU A 1105 1.63 -8.15 25.43
CA LEU A 1105 1.04 -6.92 25.99
C LEU A 1105 0.90 -6.96 27.53
N LEU A 1106 0.71 -8.14 28.13
CA LEU A 1106 0.66 -8.31 29.60
C LEU A 1106 2.03 -8.60 30.24
N ARG A 1107 2.99 -9.11 29.47
CA ARG A 1107 4.32 -9.50 29.95
C ARG A 1107 5.28 -8.37 29.59
N GLY A 1108 5.26 -7.30 30.38
CA GLY A 1108 6.09 -6.12 30.14
C GLY A 1108 7.52 -6.52 29.76
N SER A 1109 7.98 -6.12 28.58
CA SER A 1109 9.34 -6.37 28.14
C SER A 1109 10.25 -5.32 28.79
N SER A 1110 10.92 -5.70 29.89
CA SER A 1110 11.92 -4.84 30.54
C SER A 1110 13.19 -4.75 29.69
N ASN A 1111 13.13 -4.01 28.58
CA ASN A 1111 14.27 -3.66 27.74
C ASN A 1111 14.72 -2.20 27.96
N ALA A 1112 14.23 -1.52 29.00
CA ALA A 1112 14.62 -0.14 29.30
C ALA A 1112 16.11 -0.08 29.62
N LYS A 1113 16.91 0.48 28.70
CA LYS A 1113 18.31 0.79 28.95
C LYS A 1113 18.39 1.85 30.05
N PRO A 1114 19.34 1.75 31.00
CA PRO A 1114 19.53 2.78 31.99
C PRO A 1114 19.86 4.14 31.33
N VAL A 1115 19.40 5.23 31.95
CA VAL A 1115 19.72 6.59 31.52
C VAL A 1115 21.23 6.81 31.66
N LEU A 1116 21.92 7.08 30.56
CA LEU A 1116 23.35 7.34 30.53
C LEU A 1116 23.61 8.84 30.36
N GLY A 1117 24.36 9.44 31.28
CA GLY A 1117 24.67 10.87 31.25
C GLY A 1117 23.48 11.76 31.59
N LYS A 1118 23.55 13.04 31.21
CA LYS A 1118 22.50 14.03 31.48
C LYS A 1118 21.18 13.60 30.81
N LEU A 1119 20.07 13.63 31.56
CA LEU A 1119 18.75 13.34 31.00
C LEU A 1119 18.41 14.34 29.90
N VAL A 1120 18.08 13.83 28.71
CA VAL A 1120 17.68 14.63 27.53
C VAL A 1120 16.18 14.48 27.28
N CYS A 1121 15.61 13.29 27.44
CA CYS A 1121 14.18 13.04 27.25
C CYS A 1121 13.52 12.45 28.50
N SER A 1122 12.68 13.24 29.17
CA SER A 1122 11.88 12.79 30.33
C SER A 1122 10.68 11.91 29.94
N CYS A 1123 10.18 12.00 28.71
CA CYS A 1123 9.09 11.14 28.22
C CYS A 1123 9.53 9.68 28.13
N SER A 1124 10.72 9.44 27.59
CA SER A 1124 11.23 8.10 27.29
C SER A 1124 12.38 7.68 28.21
N GLN A 1125 12.73 8.51 29.21
CA GLN A 1125 13.87 8.30 30.11
C GLN A 1125 15.17 8.03 29.34
N VAL A 1126 15.59 8.99 28.52
CA VAL A 1126 16.80 8.86 27.67
C VAL A 1126 17.80 9.95 28.03
N GLY A 1127 19.04 9.56 28.30
CA GLY A 1127 20.16 10.46 28.56
C GLY A 1127 21.02 10.73 27.33
N GLN A 1128 21.84 11.76 27.40
CA GLN A 1128 22.77 12.17 26.33
C GLN A 1128 23.70 11.02 25.91
N GLY A 1129 24.20 10.24 26.88
CA GLY A 1129 25.07 9.09 26.61
C GLY A 1129 24.36 7.98 25.82
N ASN A 1130 23.05 7.79 26.01
CA ASN A 1130 22.28 6.82 25.21
C ASN A 1130 22.18 7.25 23.73
N ILE A 1131 22.05 8.57 23.50
CA ILE A 1131 21.96 9.15 22.15
C ILE A 1131 23.31 9.02 21.44
N GLU A 1132 24.40 9.39 22.12
CA GLU A 1132 25.77 9.27 21.59
C GLU A 1132 26.14 7.81 21.27
N GLU A 1133 25.72 6.85 22.10
CA GLU A 1133 25.92 5.42 21.84
C GLU A 1133 25.21 4.97 20.55
N ALA A 1134 23.98 5.41 20.33
CA ALA A 1134 23.23 5.09 19.10
C ALA A 1134 23.89 5.69 17.84
N ILE A 1135 24.41 6.92 17.94
CA ILE A 1135 25.14 7.55 16.83
C ILE A 1135 26.43 6.78 16.52
N LYS A 1136 27.21 6.41 17.54
CA LYS A 1136 28.40 5.55 17.39
C LYS A 1136 28.06 4.18 16.81
N GLY A 1137 26.84 3.68 17.06
CA GLY A 1137 26.29 2.46 16.48
C GLY A 1137 25.91 2.56 15.00
N GLY A 1138 26.10 3.72 14.36
CA GLY A 1138 25.90 3.91 12.92
C GLY A 1138 24.63 4.68 12.54
N VAL A 1139 23.87 5.22 13.50
CA VAL A 1139 22.67 6.02 13.22
C VAL A 1139 23.08 7.45 12.82
N THR A 1140 22.82 7.83 11.57
CA THR A 1140 23.30 9.10 11.00
C THR A 1140 22.20 10.11 10.68
N ASN A 1141 20.92 9.76 10.82
CA ASN A 1141 19.82 10.68 10.58
C ASN A 1141 18.94 10.85 11.82
N PHE A 1142 18.31 12.02 11.93
CA PHE A 1142 17.56 12.45 13.10
C PHE A 1142 16.34 11.55 13.38
N THR A 1143 15.59 11.19 12.35
CA THR A 1143 14.37 10.39 12.48
C THR A 1143 14.68 8.99 13.00
N GLU A 1144 15.71 8.34 12.45
CA GLU A 1144 16.18 7.03 12.88
C GLU A 1144 16.77 7.07 14.29
N LEU A 1145 17.43 8.17 14.66
CA LEU A 1145 17.95 8.38 16.01
C LEU A 1145 16.83 8.46 17.04
N CYS A 1146 15.78 9.24 16.76
CA CYS A 1146 14.57 9.30 17.60
C CYS A 1146 13.90 7.93 17.70
N ARG A 1147 13.79 7.19 16.60
CA ARG A 1147 13.19 5.84 16.58
C ARG A 1147 14.00 4.84 17.41
N THR A 1148 15.32 4.91 17.33
CA THR A 1148 16.23 3.96 17.99
C THR A 1148 16.33 4.22 19.49
N THR A 1149 16.41 5.48 19.89
CA THR A 1149 16.59 5.88 21.29
C THR A 1149 15.29 6.07 22.04
N GLY A 1150 14.18 6.32 21.32
CA GLY A 1150 12.91 6.75 21.90
C GLY A 1150 12.86 8.25 22.26
N ALA A 1151 13.99 8.96 22.23
CA ALA A 1151 14.03 10.39 22.51
C ALA A 1151 13.30 11.18 21.41
N GLY A 1152 12.43 12.09 21.81
CA GLY A 1152 11.65 12.93 20.88
C GLY A 1152 10.37 12.28 20.36
N LEU A 1153 10.07 11.01 20.68
CA LEU A 1153 8.84 10.36 20.24
C LEU A 1153 7.60 10.68 21.10
N GLY A 1154 7.79 11.20 22.31
CA GLY A 1154 6.69 11.64 23.20
C GLY A 1154 6.20 13.05 22.92
N CYS A 1155 6.43 13.97 23.86
CA CYS A 1155 5.97 15.37 23.72
C CYS A 1155 6.77 16.20 22.72
N GLY A 1156 7.89 15.67 22.20
CA GLY A 1156 8.75 16.33 21.21
C GLY A 1156 9.68 17.43 21.76
N SER A 1157 9.61 17.79 23.04
CA SER A 1157 10.38 18.92 23.61
C SER A 1157 11.90 18.77 23.46
N CYS A 1158 12.41 17.55 23.62
CA CYS A 1158 13.84 17.24 23.55
C CYS A 1158 14.41 17.13 22.13
N LYS A 1159 13.57 17.20 21.07
CA LYS A 1159 14.00 16.99 19.68
C LYS A 1159 15.11 17.95 19.23
N THR A 1160 15.07 19.21 19.67
CA THR A 1160 16.10 20.21 19.31
C THR A 1160 17.45 19.82 19.91
N GLU A 1161 17.49 19.46 21.19
CA GLU A 1161 18.70 18.99 21.88
C GLU A 1161 19.22 17.68 21.25
N VAL A 1162 18.33 16.77 20.84
CA VAL A 1162 18.70 15.54 20.10
C VAL A 1162 19.32 15.89 18.73
N LYS A 1163 18.77 16.84 17.97
CA LYS A 1163 19.36 17.32 16.70
C LYS A 1163 20.75 17.93 16.93
N GLU A 1164 20.93 18.71 17.99
CA GLU A 1164 22.23 19.30 18.35
C GLU A 1164 23.27 18.25 18.73
N ILE A 1165 22.88 17.22 19.49
CA ILE A 1165 23.78 16.11 19.82
C ILE A 1165 24.18 15.37 18.53
N LEU A 1166 23.23 15.10 17.62
CA LEU A 1166 23.50 14.48 16.34
C LEU A 1166 24.43 15.30 15.46
N SER A 1167 24.26 16.64 15.41
CA SER A 1167 25.10 17.51 14.59
C SER A 1167 26.51 17.68 15.16
N LYS A 1168 26.68 17.60 16.49
CA LYS A 1168 27.99 17.64 17.16
C LYS A 1168 28.76 16.32 17.05
N CYS A 1169 28.07 15.20 16.89
CA CYS A 1169 28.68 13.87 16.80
C CYS A 1169 28.91 13.39 15.35
N LYS A 1170 28.31 14.07 14.36
CA LYS A 1170 28.70 14.00 12.95
C LYS A 1170 29.99 14.78 12.74
#